data_AF-A0A7V4GE63-F1
#
_entry.id   AF-A0A7V4GE63-F1
#
_cell.length_a   1.000
_cell.length_b   1.000
_cell.length_c   1.000
_cell.angle_alpha   90.00
_cell.angle_beta   90.00
_cell.angle_gamma   90.00
#
_symmetry.space_group_name_H-M   'P 1'
#
loop_
_entity.id
_entity.type
_entity.pdbx_description
1 polymer ?
#
loop_
_entity_poly.entity_id
_entity_poly.type
_entity_poly.pdbx_seq_one_letter_code
_entity_poly.pdbx_strand_id
1 'polypeptide(L)'
;MMRPVLVLATVCVAGCGAPARPVCGRVVDEEGRAVPGALVQAGATAPAVADAEGWFCLPAGRNAVLVVTAPEHCAAEEVVPDAAGWAPVVLRRQLAVPSVWRAGFDAPVRLRAELRCPLPGPPTFRWDQLEGPPLAARAAGWNSPVLALRTHPLAARTNRPDVLSLSPAQAGHYRLRVTAEGGGRVVRAEAEVWSAAASAGLLSVPSDSDVFVDTGPQAAGGEWQLESFPPGSRARPMPVPTADGRPGVQTLRLDQPGLYTLVETTTGTRLVFEAGPWDSIPRDCDRPECHPTEQAAWSATRHARALHARLEAASTKGLFAGACLACHTVGWDPGGDNGGFDDVARETATFVHDAWPGGAAALPRDLERAANVGCLACHGPGRLPEHGRRPMVLRAGVCAQCHDRPPEDPQVAEWRESRMAAPVADPALLAAPCAGCHTAQGAVARLRGRLVPDVPPGLAEPVTCAVCHVAHTTEPRLLRATGTAGTVSGVLFEAGRARACLGCHQAGGRADATAESERRLPEAPQTEVLFGTGAFGAAGRPWRPTPDLCVDCHMVRCLDCHADAGRRRGGHTFRAMPPRDLAPQDCDGDGRILRLADEVASCLARLEAAVRAELAALPGCAGAVPGRDGRRLVPVGPAGERLPECEAEWWRAERTPLYRVVHDWALIARDGSAGAHNPPFVIAVLRAALRQLNR
;
A
#
# COMPACT_ATOMS: atom_id res chain seq x y z
N MET A 1 -16.25 12.36 -50.24
CA MET A 1 -15.97 13.26 -49.11
C MET A 1 -17.26 13.41 -48.31
N MET A 2 -17.39 12.69 -47.18
CA MET A 2 -18.54 12.89 -46.29
C MET A 2 -18.43 14.27 -45.62
N ARG A 3 -19.59 14.90 -45.43
CA ARG A 3 -19.73 16.23 -44.83
C ARG A 3 -19.29 16.20 -43.35
N PRO A 4 -18.69 17.29 -42.84
CA PRO A 4 -18.43 17.44 -41.41
C PRO A 4 -19.73 17.20 -40.61
N VAL A 5 -19.61 16.61 -39.42
CA VAL A 5 -20.73 16.41 -38.51
C VAL A 5 -21.25 17.80 -38.13
N LEU A 6 -22.47 18.10 -38.57
CA LEU A 6 -23.07 19.43 -38.46
C LEU A 6 -23.93 19.46 -37.18
N VAL A 7 -23.45 20.13 -36.14
CA VAL A 7 -24.33 20.68 -35.11
C VAL A 7 -24.93 21.95 -35.70
N LEU A 8 -26.25 22.13 -35.60
CA LEU A 8 -26.90 23.41 -35.89
C LEU A 8 -27.43 23.93 -34.54
N ALA A 9 -26.80 24.95 -33.99
CA ALA A 9 -27.25 25.62 -32.77
C ALA A 9 -27.72 27.05 -33.08
N THR A 10 -29.03 27.32 -33.07
CA THR A 10 -29.55 28.65 -33.39
C THR A 10 -29.50 29.56 -32.16
N VAL A 11 -28.57 30.50 -32.15
CA VAL A 11 -28.48 31.52 -31.09
C VAL A 11 -29.56 32.58 -31.29
N CYS A 12 -30.16 33.15 -30.24
CA CYS A 12 -31.09 34.27 -30.37
C CYS A 12 -30.89 35.25 -29.20
N VAL A 13 -30.02 36.24 -29.36
CA VAL A 13 -29.75 37.24 -28.29
C VAL A 13 -30.63 38.49 -28.49
N ALA A 14 -31.52 38.76 -27.54
CA ALA A 14 -32.48 39.86 -27.62
C ALA A 14 -31.84 41.26 -27.46
N GLY A 15 -32.31 42.24 -28.25
CA GLY A 15 -32.13 43.70 -27.98
C GLY A 15 -31.53 44.52 -29.13
N CYS A 16 -32.32 44.99 -30.10
CA CYS A 16 -31.88 45.70 -31.32
C CYS A 16 -30.91 46.88 -31.06
N GLY A 17 -29.74 46.91 -31.72
CA GLY A 17 -28.88 48.11 -31.83
C GLY A 17 -27.45 48.08 -31.29
N ALA A 18 -26.99 46.99 -30.66
CA ALA A 18 -25.63 46.88 -30.09
C ALA A 18 -24.64 46.14 -31.03
N PRO A 19 -23.33 46.48 -31.02
CA PRO A 19 -22.31 45.85 -31.87
C PRO A 19 -22.24 44.32 -31.68
N ALA A 20 -21.80 43.61 -32.73
CA ALA A 20 -21.62 42.16 -32.71
C ALA A 20 -20.69 41.77 -31.56
N ARG A 21 -21.21 41.04 -30.57
CA ARG A 21 -20.41 40.49 -29.48
C ARG A 21 -19.87 39.14 -29.90
N PRO A 22 -18.62 38.79 -29.55
CA PRO A 22 -18.13 37.43 -29.76
C PRO A 22 -19.01 36.44 -28.99
N VAL A 23 -19.31 35.30 -29.61
CA VAL A 23 -19.90 34.16 -28.90
C VAL A 23 -18.73 33.35 -28.37
N CYS A 24 -18.70 33.17 -27.05
CA CYS A 24 -17.71 32.37 -26.38
C CYS A 24 -18.40 31.18 -25.70
N GLY A 25 -17.70 30.07 -25.58
CA GLY A 25 -18.26 28.87 -25.00
C GLY A 25 -17.21 27.83 -24.74
N ARG A 26 -17.65 26.70 -24.19
CA ARG A 26 -16.80 25.54 -23.91
C ARG A 26 -17.38 24.32 -24.61
N VAL A 27 -16.55 23.63 -25.37
CA VAL A 27 -16.87 22.33 -25.96
C VAL A 27 -16.47 21.24 -24.97
N VAL A 28 -17.47 20.49 -24.51
CA VAL A 28 -17.30 19.37 -23.60
C VAL A 28 -17.96 18.11 -24.18
N ASP A 29 -17.52 16.93 -23.77
CA ASP A 29 -18.25 15.70 -24.04
C ASP A 29 -19.42 15.52 -23.05
N GLU A 30 -20.22 14.48 -23.25
CA GLU A 30 -21.36 14.13 -22.40
C GLU A 30 -20.98 13.77 -20.96
N GLU A 31 -19.68 13.55 -20.68
CA GLU A 31 -19.13 13.41 -19.35
C GLU A 31 -18.50 14.73 -18.82
N GLY A 32 -18.72 15.84 -19.52
CA GLY A 32 -18.22 17.17 -19.14
C GLY A 32 -16.72 17.39 -19.40
N ARG A 33 -16.04 16.47 -20.09
CA ARG A 33 -14.60 16.59 -20.40
C ARG A 33 -14.39 17.56 -21.55
N ALA A 34 -13.42 18.47 -21.41
CA ALA A 34 -13.00 19.34 -22.50
C ALA A 34 -12.69 18.54 -23.78
N VAL A 35 -13.15 19.04 -24.93
CA VAL A 35 -12.84 18.46 -26.24
C VAL A 35 -11.86 19.38 -26.99
N PRO A 36 -10.54 19.29 -26.68
CA PRO A 36 -9.55 20.16 -27.31
C PRO A 36 -9.46 19.88 -28.80
N GLY A 37 -9.18 20.93 -29.57
CA GLY A 37 -9.09 20.83 -31.02
C GLY A 37 -10.44 20.74 -31.74
N ALA A 38 -11.57 20.82 -31.02
CA ALA A 38 -12.88 20.93 -31.65
C ALA A 38 -12.95 22.20 -32.50
N LEU A 39 -13.36 22.05 -33.76
CA LEU A 39 -13.53 23.17 -34.68
C LEU A 39 -14.92 23.75 -34.51
N VAL A 40 -15.02 25.02 -34.14
CA VAL A 40 -16.27 25.75 -33.93
C VAL A 40 -16.41 26.86 -34.96
N GLN A 41 -17.50 26.86 -35.73
CA GLN A 41 -17.75 27.83 -36.80
C GLN A 41 -19.13 28.46 -36.69
N ALA A 42 -19.27 29.77 -36.91
CA ALA A 42 -20.54 30.49 -36.91
C ALA A 42 -20.89 30.96 -38.33
N GLY A 43 -21.77 30.25 -39.03
CA GLY A 43 -22.12 30.61 -40.41
C GLY A 43 -20.90 30.67 -41.34
N ALA A 44 -20.64 31.83 -41.96
CA ALA A 44 -19.53 32.03 -42.90
C ALA A 44 -18.21 32.52 -42.25
N THR A 45 -18.13 32.57 -40.91
CA THR A 45 -16.92 33.01 -40.22
C THR A 45 -15.80 31.98 -40.36
N ALA A 46 -14.55 32.42 -40.17
CA ALA A 46 -13.45 31.47 -39.97
C ALA A 46 -13.73 30.59 -38.73
N PRO A 47 -13.39 29.29 -38.76
CA PRO A 47 -13.53 28.42 -37.61
C PRO A 47 -12.53 28.79 -36.51
N ALA A 48 -12.98 28.73 -35.26
CA ALA A 48 -12.13 28.75 -34.07
C ALA A 48 -11.79 27.31 -33.68
N VAL A 49 -10.59 27.10 -33.14
CA VAL A 49 -10.17 25.82 -32.57
C VAL A 49 -10.34 25.92 -31.06
N ALA A 50 -11.06 24.99 -30.45
CA ALA A 50 -11.17 24.90 -29.00
C ALA A 50 -9.79 24.62 -28.39
N ASP A 51 -9.42 25.36 -27.34
CA ASP A 51 -8.13 25.20 -26.66
C ASP A 51 -8.05 23.92 -25.81
N ALA A 52 -6.99 23.77 -25.00
CA ALA A 52 -6.77 22.57 -24.18
C ALA A 52 -7.91 22.31 -23.19
N GLU A 53 -8.58 23.37 -22.75
CA GLU A 53 -9.70 23.37 -21.81
C GLU A 53 -11.06 23.35 -22.51
N GLY A 54 -11.08 23.31 -23.85
CA GLY A 54 -12.27 23.27 -24.69
C GLY A 54 -12.88 24.63 -24.95
N TRP A 55 -12.24 25.72 -24.56
CA TRP A 55 -12.77 27.08 -24.75
C TRP A 55 -12.62 27.53 -26.20
N PHE A 56 -13.63 28.26 -26.67
CA PHE A 56 -13.61 28.94 -27.94
C PHE A 56 -14.25 30.33 -27.83
N CYS A 57 -13.85 31.23 -28.71
CA CYS A 57 -14.51 32.50 -28.94
C CYS A 57 -14.48 32.81 -30.44
N LEU A 58 -15.62 33.18 -31.03
CA LEU A 58 -15.69 33.58 -32.43
C LEU A 58 -16.60 34.79 -32.63
N PRO A 59 -16.29 35.68 -33.59
CA PRO A 59 -17.13 36.81 -33.93
C PRO A 59 -18.40 36.28 -34.62
N ALA A 60 -19.54 36.34 -33.95
CA ALA A 60 -20.78 35.76 -34.45
C ALA A 60 -21.95 36.75 -34.35
N GLY A 61 -22.84 36.72 -35.34
CA GLY A 61 -24.09 37.49 -35.30
C GLY A 61 -25.07 36.89 -34.30
N ARG A 62 -26.09 37.66 -33.91
CA ARG A 62 -27.08 37.27 -32.88
C ARG A 62 -27.88 36.01 -33.18
N ASN A 63 -27.87 35.59 -34.45
CA ASN A 63 -28.54 34.39 -34.99
C ASN A 63 -27.55 33.43 -35.65
N ALA A 64 -26.29 33.43 -35.21
CA ALA A 64 -25.30 32.53 -35.75
C ALA A 64 -25.64 31.08 -35.40
N VAL A 65 -25.50 30.21 -36.39
CA VAL A 65 -25.57 28.79 -36.19
C VAL A 65 -24.16 28.26 -35.93
N LEU A 66 -23.93 27.71 -34.74
CA LEU A 66 -22.65 27.10 -34.40
C LEU A 66 -22.55 25.69 -34.97
N VAL A 67 -21.54 25.46 -35.80
CA VAL A 67 -21.13 24.15 -36.30
C VAL A 67 -19.90 23.72 -35.52
N VAL A 68 -20.03 22.62 -34.77
CA VAL A 68 -18.93 22.05 -34.01
C VAL A 68 -18.53 20.70 -34.58
N THR A 69 -17.27 20.57 -34.99
CA THR A 69 -16.70 19.33 -35.52
C THR A 69 -15.60 18.83 -34.59
N ALA A 70 -15.75 17.59 -34.10
CA ALA A 70 -14.72 16.89 -33.34
C ALA A 70 -14.52 15.46 -33.91
N PRO A 71 -13.27 15.00 -34.13
CA PRO A 71 -12.99 13.70 -34.77
C PRO A 71 -13.55 12.46 -34.04
N GLU A 72 -13.73 12.52 -32.73
CA GLU A 72 -14.20 11.37 -31.93
C GLU A 72 -15.64 11.55 -31.40
N HIS A 73 -16.31 12.63 -31.79
CA HIS A 73 -17.62 12.98 -31.23
C HIS A 73 -18.68 13.23 -32.31
N CYS A 74 -19.93 13.03 -31.90
CA CYS A 74 -21.15 13.33 -32.60
C CYS A 74 -21.75 14.64 -32.06
N ALA A 75 -22.62 15.24 -32.85
CA ALA A 75 -23.51 16.30 -32.37
C ALA A 75 -24.34 15.80 -31.17
N ALA A 76 -24.34 16.54 -30.04
CA ALA A 76 -25.30 16.36 -28.96
C ALA A 76 -26.21 17.59 -28.90
N GLU A 77 -27.45 17.43 -29.36
CA GLU A 77 -28.56 18.39 -29.24
C GLU A 77 -28.28 19.86 -29.67
N GLU A 78 -29.34 20.65 -29.74
CA GLU A 78 -29.25 22.06 -30.12
C GLU A 78 -28.80 22.89 -28.90
N VAL A 79 -27.70 23.64 -29.04
CA VAL A 79 -27.14 24.45 -27.94
C VAL A 79 -27.81 25.82 -27.93
N VAL A 80 -28.46 26.18 -26.81
CA VAL A 80 -29.03 27.52 -26.59
C VAL A 80 -28.08 28.29 -25.67
N PRO A 81 -27.42 29.37 -26.15
CA PRO A 81 -26.57 30.18 -25.28
C PRO A 81 -27.40 30.89 -24.21
N ASP A 82 -26.77 31.14 -23.07
CA ASP A 82 -27.38 31.95 -22.02
C ASP A 82 -27.46 33.45 -22.40
N ALA A 83 -28.12 34.24 -21.55
CA ALA A 83 -28.26 35.68 -21.74
C ALA A 83 -26.92 36.45 -21.75
N ALA A 84 -25.82 35.83 -21.29
CA ALA A 84 -24.48 36.40 -21.29
C ALA A 84 -23.70 36.08 -22.58
N GLY A 85 -24.26 35.29 -23.50
CA GLY A 85 -23.61 34.86 -24.73
C GLY A 85 -22.68 33.66 -24.54
N TRP A 86 -22.86 32.92 -23.45
CA TRP A 86 -22.10 31.72 -23.11
C TRP A 86 -22.81 30.47 -23.62
N ALA A 87 -22.12 29.65 -24.40
CA ALA A 87 -22.69 28.45 -25.03
C ALA A 87 -21.95 27.18 -24.58
N PRO A 88 -22.52 26.35 -23.67
CA PRO A 88 -21.97 25.02 -23.42
C PRO A 88 -22.31 24.11 -24.61
N VAL A 89 -21.30 23.71 -25.38
CA VAL A 89 -21.48 22.72 -26.44
C VAL A 89 -21.15 21.35 -25.88
N VAL A 90 -22.18 20.52 -25.70
CA VAL A 90 -22.00 19.12 -25.30
C VAL A 90 -21.90 18.28 -26.58
N LEU A 91 -20.92 17.37 -26.66
CA LEU A 91 -20.77 16.43 -27.76
C LEU A 91 -20.91 15.00 -27.25
N ARG A 92 -21.57 14.12 -28.02
CA ARG A 92 -21.65 12.70 -27.65
C ARG A 92 -20.46 11.95 -28.19
N ARG A 93 -19.88 11.00 -27.48
CA ARG A 93 -18.80 10.18 -28.04
C ARG A 93 -19.33 9.31 -29.17
N GLN A 94 -18.57 9.18 -30.25
CA GLN A 94 -18.96 8.33 -31.39
C GLN A 94 -19.04 6.86 -31.01
N LEU A 95 -18.12 6.43 -30.16
CA LEU A 95 -18.04 5.09 -29.60
C LEU A 95 -18.18 5.20 -28.08
N ALA A 96 -19.10 4.45 -27.51
CA ALA A 96 -19.29 4.37 -26.07
C ALA A 96 -19.23 2.90 -25.62
N VAL A 97 -18.72 2.70 -24.41
CA VAL A 97 -18.78 1.42 -23.70
C VAL A 97 -18.96 1.74 -22.21
N PRO A 98 -19.95 1.14 -21.52
CA PRO A 98 -20.10 1.34 -20.09
C PRO A 98 -19.02 0.59 -19.31
N SER A 99 -18.54 1.20 -18.22
CA SER A 99 -17.73 0.50 -17.23
C SER A 99 -18.62 -0.36 -16.32
N VAL A 100 -18.07 -1.43 -15.76
CA VAL A 100 -18.78 -2.34 -14.84
C VAL A 100 -18.08 -2.33 -13.50
N TRP A 101 -18.77 -1.84 -12.49
CA TRP A 101 -18.29 -1.76 -11.11
C TRP A 101 -18.88 -2.90 -10.29
N ARG A 102 -18.10 -3.43 -9.34
CA ARG A 102 -18.53 -4.50 -8.41
C ARG A 102 -19.07 -5.74 -9.13
N ALA A 103 -18.38 -6.17 -10.18
CA ALA A 103 -18.76 -7.34 -10.98
C ALA A 103 -18.76 -8.65 -10.17
N GLY A 104 -18.03 -8.70 -9.07
CA GLY A 104 -17.71 -9.91 -8.32
C GLY A 104 -16.44 -10.60 -8.81
N PHE A 105 -15.87 -11.46 -7.97
CA PHE A 105 -14.74 -12.32 -8.32
C PHE A 105 -15.21 -13.59 -9.03
N ASP A 106 -14.41 -14.06 -10.00
CA ASP A 106 -14.78 -15.17 -10.90
C ASP A 106 -16.13 -14.98 -11.64
N ALA A 107 -16.56 -13.73 -11.83
CA ALA A 107 -17.87 -13.40 -12.36
C ALA A 107 -17.84 -13.14 -13.87
N PRO A 108 -18.87 -13.58 -14.62
CA PRO A 108 -19.00 -13.24 -16.03
C PRO A 108 -19.38 -11.76 -16.21
N VAL A 109 -18.69 -11.08 -17.12
CA VAL A 109 -18.93 -9.69 -17.50
C VAL A 109 -19.09 -9.60 -19.01
N ARG A 110 -20.04 -8.79 -19.46
CA ARG A 110 -20.29 -8.57 -20.89
C ARG A 110 -20.27 -7.07 -21.18
N LEU A 111 -19.25 -6.63 -21.91
CA LEU A 111 -19.13 -5.26 -22.39
C LEU A 111 -19.65 -5.20 -23.81
N ARG A 112 -20.49 -4.20 -24.09
CA ARG A 112 -20.99 -3.91 -25.44
C ARG A 112 -20.54 -2.51 -25.81
N ALA A 113 -19.74 -2.44 -26.87
CA ALA A 113 -19.42 -1.20 -27.54
C ALA A 113 -20.60 -0.77 -28.41
N GLU A 114 -20.99 0.48 -28.28
CA GLU A 114 -22.09 1.09 -29.01
C GLU A 114 -21.57 2.24 -29.86
N LEU A 115 -21.78 2.15 -31.17
CA LEU A 115 -21.58 3.28 -32.07
C LEU A 115 -22.82 4.16 -32.02
N ARG A 116 -22.69 5.34 -31.42
CA ARG A 116 -23.76 6.33 -31.32
C ARG A 116 -23.99 7.07 -32.64
N CYS A 117 -23.00 7.03 -33.54
CA CYS A 117 -23.13 7.50 -34.92
C CYS A 117 -22.48 6.50 -35.90
N PRO A 118 -23.02 6.41 -37.13
CA PRO A 118 -22.45 5.52 -38.14
C PRO A 118 -21.05 5.97 -38.55
N LEU A 119 -20.14 5.00 -38.69
CA LEU A 119 -18.86 5.21 -39.38
C LEU A 119 -19.07 5.11 -40.90
N PRO A 120 -18.16 5.66 -41.72
CA PRO A 120 -18.19 5.44 -43.16
C PRO A 120 -18.02 3.95 -43.50
N GLY A 121 -19.11 3.21 -43.74
CA GLY A 121 -19.04 1.77 -44.04
C GLY A 121 -19.13 0.86 -42.81
N PRO A 122 -19.11 -0.47 -42.99
CA PRO A 122 -19.32 -1.44 -41.92
C PRO A 122 -18.16 -1.39 -40.92
N PRO A 123 -18.44 -1.20 -39.62
CA PRO A 123 -17.41 -1.08 -38.61
C PRO A 123 -16.80 -2.44 -38.27
N THR A 124 -15.47 -2.50 -38.15
CA THR A 124 -14.75 -3.57 -37.45
C THR A 124 -14.44 -3.12 -36.03
N PHE A 125 -14.37 -4.06 -35.09
CA PHE A 125 -14.08 -3.77 -33.68
C PHE A 125 -12.85 -4.54 -33.24
N ARG A 126 -12.05 -3.94 -32.37
CA ARG A 126 -10.91 -4.58 -31.71
C ARG A 126 -10.83 -4.12 -30.26
N TRP A 127 -10.65 -5.06 -29.36
CA TRP A 127 -10.40 -4.81 -27.94
C TRP A 127 -8.93 -5.01 -27.62
N ASP A 128 -8.40 -4.17 -26.75
CA ASP A 128 -7.06 -4.28 -26.18
C ASP A 128 -7.17 -4.16 -24.65
N GLN A 129 -6.47 -5.04 -23.92
CA GLN A 129 -6.31 -4.89 -22.49
C GLN A 129 -5.14 -3.95 -22.19
N LEU A 130 -5.42 -2.86 -21.47
CA LEU A 130 -4.43 -1.84 -21.13
C LEU A 130 -3.81 -2.09 -19.75
N GLU A 131 -4.62 -2.48 -18.77
CA GLU A 131 -4.21 -2.73 -17.39
C GLU A 131 -4.92 -3.96 -16.80
N GLY A 132 -4.38 -4.48 -15.69
CA GLY A 132 -4.97 -5.55 -14.90
C GLY A 132 -4.44 -6.96 -15.21
N PRO A 133 -4.90 -7.98 -14.46
CA PRO A 133 -4.52 -9.37 -14.67
C PRO A 133 -4.87 -9.87 -16.09
N PRO A 134 -4.02 -10.67 -16.77
CA PRO A 134 -4.27 -11.10 -18.14
C PRO A 134 -5.61 -11.81 -18.34
N LEU A 135 -6.36 -11.42 -19.38
CA LEU A 135 -7.68 -11.97 -19.72
C LEU A 135 -7.67 -12.98 -20.88
N ALA A 136 -6.52 -13.29 -21.50
CA ALA A 136 -6.45 -14.02 -22.77
C ALA A 136 -7.18 -15.38 -22.76
N ALA A 137 -7.12 -16.14 -21.66
CA ALA A 137 -7.84 -17.41 -21.51
C ALA A 137 -9.23 -17.29 -20.88
N ARG A 138 -9.65 -16.06 -20.57
CA ARG A 138 -10.88 -15.74 -19.80
C ARG A 138 -11.78 -14.75 -20.52
N ALA A 139 -11.51 -14.45 -21.78
CA ALA A 139 -12.29 -13.52 -22.58
C ALA A 139 -12.42 -13.98 -24.04
N ALA A 140 -13.57 -13.71 -24.63
CA ALA A 140 -13.91 -13.99 -26.01
C ALA A 140 -14.57 -12.75 -26.64
N GLY A 141 -14.45 -12.63 -27.97
CA GLY A 141 -14.99 -11.46 -28.69
C GLY A 141 -14.01 -10.29 -28.79
N TRP A 142 -12.70 -10.53 -28.72
CA TRP A 142 -11.68 -9.49 -28.91
C TRP A 142 -11.80 -8.71 -30.23
N ASN A 143 -12.41 -9.30 -31.26
CA ASN A 143 -12.66 -8.64 -32.56
C ASN A 143 -14.17 -8.44 -32.84
N SER A 144 -14.96 -8.15 -31.80
CA SER A 144 -16.43 -8.05 -31.85
C SER A 144 -16.90 -6.77 -31.14
N PRO A 145 -18.07 -6.20 -31.48
CA PRO A 145 -18.67 -5.12 -30.67
C PRO A 145 -19.01 -5.56 -29.25
N VAL A 146 -18.99 -6.86 -28.96
CA VAL A 146 -19.23 -7.42 -27.63
C VAL A 146 -18.01 -8.21 -27.18
N LEU A 147 -17.47 -7.81 -26.02
CA LEU A 147 -16.45 -8.55 -25.29
C LEU A 147 -17.10 -9.26 -24.10
N ALA A 148 -17.03 -10.58 -24.07
CA ALA A 148 -17.44 -11.40 -22.93
C ALA A 148 -16.18 -11.84 -22.18
N LEU A 149 -16.10 -11.58 -20.89
CA LEU A 149 -14.97 -11.94 -20.05
C LEU A 149 -15.41 -12.53 -18.71
N ARG A 150 -14.49 -13.17 -17.99
CA ARG A 150 -14.68 -13.58 -16.59
C ARG A 150 -13.58 -12.98 -15.72
N THR A 151 -13.96 -12.23 -14.69
CA THR A 151 -13.02 -11.65 -13.72
C THR A 151 -12.22 -12.74 -13.03
N HIS A 152 -11.04 -12.43 -12.49
CA HIS A 152 -10.22 -13.42 -11.78
C HIS A 152 -10.82 -13.76 -10.40
N PRO A 153 -10.58 -14.97 -9.87
CA PRO A 153 -10.94 -15.30 -8.49
C PRO A 153 -10.09 -14.52 -7.49
N LEU A 154 -10.57 -14.39 -6.26
CA LEU A 154 -9.90 -13.61 -5.22
C LEU A 154 -8.65 -14.34 -4.68
N ALA A 155 -7.48 -13.69 -4.73
CA ALA A 155 -6.24 -14.26 -4.20
C ALA A 155 -5.96 -13.90 -2.73
N ALA A 156 -6.58 -12.81 -2.22
CA ALA A 156 -6.30 -12.32 -0.87
C ALA A 156 -6.93 -13.23 0.21
N ARG A 157 -6.20 -13.47 1.30
CA ARG A 157 -6.59 -14.33 2.42
C ARG A 157 -6.20 -13.73 3.76
N THR A 158 -6.95 -14.06 4.80
CA THR A 158 -6.57 -13.85 6.21
C THR A 158 -5.99 -15.14 6.79
N ASN A 159 -5.26 -15.03 7.91
CA ASN A 159 -4.71 -16.20 8.61
C ASN A 159 -5.59 -16.68 9.77
N ARG A 160 -6.64 -15.95 10.08
CA ARG A 160 -7.61 -16.19 11.16
C ARG A 160 -8.97 -15.58 10.76
N PRO A 161 -10.07 -15.92 11.44
CA PRO A 161 -11.35 -15.25 11.24
C PRO A 161 -11.21 -13.73 11.39
N ASP A 162 -11.30 -13.00 10.28
CA ASP A 162 -11.12 -11.55 10.27
C ASP A 162 -11.71 -10.89 9.00
N VAL A 163 -11.79 -9.56 9.03
CA VAL A 163 -12.07 -8.72 7.86
C VAL A 163 -10.88 -8.77 6.91
N LEU A 164 -11.16 -9.03 5.64
CA LEU A 164 -10.19 -9.03 4.57
C LEU A 164 -10.06 -7.61 3.98
N SER A 165 -8.85 -7.05 3.99
CA SER A 165 -8.55 -5.84 3.22
C SER A 165 -8.29 -6.16 1.76
N LEU A 166 -8.82 -5.36 0.85
CA LEU A 166 -8.56 -5.45 -0.59
C LEU A 166 -7.87 -4.18 -1.07
N SER A 167 -6.65 -4.31 -1.58
CA SER A 167 -6.01 -3.22 -2.30
C SER A 167 -6.56 -3.07 -3.73
N PRO A 168 -6.25 -1.98 -4.45
CA PRO A 168 -6.57 -1.86 -5.86
C PRO A 168 -6.04 -3.03 -6.71
N ALA A 169 -4.82 -3.52 -6.43
CA ALA A 169 -4.27 -4.69 -7.11
C ALA A 169 -5.05 -5.99 -6.82
N GLN A 170 -5.65 -6.11 -5.63
CA GLN A 170 -6.44 -7.27 -5.22
C GLN A 170 -7.93 -7.16 -5.56
N ALA A 171 -8.44 -5.95 -5.77
CA ALA A 171 -9.84 -5.65 -6.06
C ALA A 171 -10.28 -6.05 -7.49
N GLY A 172 -9.35 -6.55 -8.31
CA GLY A 172 -9.64 -7.07 -9.65
C GLY A 172 -10.01 -5.97 -10.64
N HIS A 173 -9.13 -4.98 -10.81
CA HIS A 173 -9.28 -3.90 -11.78
C HIS A 173 -8.74 -4.32 -13.17
N TYR A 174 -9.53 -4.04 -14.21
CA TYR A 174 -9.17 -4.18 -15.62
C TYR A 174 -9.46 -2.89 -16.36
N ARG A 175 -8.49 -2.35 -17.11
CA ARG A 175 -8.74 -1.26 -18.07
C ARG A 175 -8.70 -1.82 -19.48
N LEU A 176 -9.78 -1.61 -20.22
CA LEU A 176 -10.00 -2.16 -21.55
C LEU A 176 -10.24 -1.02 -22.53
N ARG A 177 -9.70 -1.14 -23.73
CA ARG A 177 -9.96 -0.22 -24.83
C ARG A 177 -10.66 -0.96 -25.96
N VAL A 178 -11.68 -0.35 -26.51
CA VAL A 178 -12.28 -0.77 -27.78
C VAL A 178 -11.96 0.26 -28.85
N THR A 179 -11.54 -0.24 -30.02
CA THR A 179 -11.32 0.54 -31.23
C THR A 179 -12.34 0.08 -32.26
N ALA A 180 -13.06 1.03 -32.87
CA ALA A 180 -13.93 0.76 -34.01
C ALA A 180 -13.38 1.47 -35.27
N GLU A 181 -13.32 0.75 -36.39
CA GLU A 181 -12.81 1.26 -37.66
C GLU A 181 -13.82 1.05 -38.79
N GLY A 182 -14.10 2.09 -39.58
CA GLY A 182 -14.95 2.02 -40.75
C GLY A 182 -14.57 3.08 -41.78
N GLY A 183 -14.26 2.66 -43.01
CA GLY A 183 -14.00 3.54 -44.16
C GLY A 183 -12.92 4.58 -43.90
N GLY A 184 -11.83 4.14 -43.27
CA GLY A 184 -10.65 4.97 -42.95
C GLY A 184 -10.81 5.83 -41.69
N ARG A 185 -11.95 5.79 -40.99
CA ARG A 185 -12.14 6.46 -39.70
C ARG A 185 -11.94 5.49 -38.55
N VAL A 186 -11.19 5.91 -37.54
CA VAL A 186 -10.93 5.15 -36.31
C VAL A 186 -11.44 5.94 -35.12
N VAL A 187 -12.23 5.29 -34.26
CA VAL A 187 -12.72 5.86 -33.00
C VAL A 187 -12.43 4.91 -31.85
N ARG A 188 -12.25 5.44 -30.64
CA ARG A 188 -11.84 4.67 -29.46
C ARG A 188 -12.70 4.99 -28.26
N ALA A 189 -12.89 4.01 -27.40
CA ALA A 189 -13.50 4.16 -26.09
C ALA A 189 -12.81 3.24 -25.09
N GLU A 190 -12.87 3.59 -23.81
CA GLU A 190 -12.31 2.79 -22.72
C GLU A 190 -13.40 2.42 -21.72
N ALA A 191 -13.27 1.23 -21.14
CA ALA A 191 -14.11 0.76 -20.05
C ALA A 191 -13.23 0.20 -18.94
N GLU A 192 -13.67 0.42 -17.71
CA GLU A 192 -13.12 -0.23 -16.53
C GLU A 192 -14.03 -1.37 -16.10
N VAL A 193 -13.42 -2.44 -15.61
CA VAL A 193 -14.13 -3.52 -14.92
C VAL A 193 -13.46 -3.70 -13.57
N TRP A 194 -14.26 -3.69 -12.50
CA TRP A 194 -13.80 -3.91 -11.14
C TRP A 194 -14.55 -5.08 -10.52
N SER A 195 -13.83 -6.09 -10.01
CA SER A 195 -14.46 -7.18 -9.26
C SER A 195 -15.09 -6.67 -7.96
N ALA A 196 -14.39 -5.77 -7.27
CA ALA A 196 -14.83 -5.14 -6.03
C ALA A 196 -14.24 -3.73 -5.90
N ALA A 197 -14.73 -2.94 -4.95
CA ALA A 197 -14.05 -1.74 -4.49
C ALA A 197 -12.83 -2.10 -3.61
N ALA A 198 -11.85 -1.20 -3.53
CA ALA A 198 -10.79 -1.33 -2.54
C ALA A 198 -11.38 -1.18 -1.12
N SER A 199 -10.84 -1.92 -0.16
CA SER A 199 -11.31 -1.93 1.22
C SER A 199 -10.14 -1.95 2.20
N ALA A 200 -10.22 -1.06 3.19
CA ALA A 200 -9.25 -0.94 4.28
C ALA A 200 -9.15 -2.18 5.18
N GLY A 201 -10.15 -3.07 5.16
CA GLY A 201 -10.31 -4.15 6.14
C GLY A 201 -10.64 -3.64 7.55
N LEU A 202 -11.41 -2.55 7.62
CA LEU A 202 -11.88 -1.94 8.87
C LEU A 202 -13.27 -2.45 9.24
N LEU A 203 -13.67 -2.17 10.49
CA LEU A 203 -15.02 -2.42 10.99
C LEU A 203 -15.94 -1.20 10.83
N SER A 204 -15.39 0.01 10.73
CA SER A 204 -16.12 1.21 10.32
C SER A 204 -16.06 1.29 8.80
N VAL A 205 -17.19 1.22 8.12
CA VAL A 205 -17.26 0.93 6.69
C VAL A 205 -18.40 1.70 6.03
N PRO A 206 -18.29 2.03 4.73
CA PRO A 206 -19.36 2.73 4.03
C PRO A 206 -20.63 1.86 3.93
N SER A 207 -21.79 2.50 4.09
CA SER A 207 -23.04 1.89 3.68
C SER A 207 -23.07 1.67 2.16
N ASP A 208 -23.93 0.77 1.71
CA ASP A 208 -24.02 0.31 0.32
C ASP A 208 -22.68 -0.12 -0.28
N SER A 209 -21.79 -0.69 0.55
CA SER A 209 -20.48 -1.18 0.10
C SER A 209 -20.27 -2.63 0.50
N ASP A 210 -19.53 -3.34 -0.35
CA ASP A 210 -19.20 -4.74 -0.14
C ASP A 210 -18.03 -4.85 0.84
N VAL A 211 -18.23 -5.55 1.96
CA VAL A 211 -17.15 -5.98 2.85
C VAL A 211 -16.79 -7.43 2.58
N PHE A 212 -15.54 -7.79 2.86
CA PHE A 212 -15.03 -9.14 2.67
C PHE A 212 -14.52 -9.66 4.01
N VAL A 213 -14.90 -10.90 4.34
CA VAL A 213 -14.49 -11.60 5.56
C VAL A 213 -13.96 -12.97 5.16
N ASP A 214 -12.95 -13.46 5.87
CA ASP A 214 -12.33 -14.77 5.63
C ASP A 214 -12.19 -15.49 6.96
N THR A 215 -12.63 -16.75 7.01
CA THR A 215 -12.47 -17.62 8.19
C THR A 215 -11.00 -17.99 8.41
N GLY A 216 -10.19 -17.94 7.36
CA GLY A 216 -8.78 -18.28 7.41
C GLY A 216 -8.51 -19.75 7.78
N PRO A 217 -7.23 -20.17 7.78
CA PRO A 217 -6.86 -21.54 8.11
C PRO A 217 -7.17 -21.96 9.56
N GLN A 218 -7.30 -21.01 10.50
CA GLN A 218 -7.64 -21.31 11.90
C GLN A 218 -9.09 -21.76 12.11
N ALA A 219 -9.98 -21.47 11.16
CA ALA A 219 -11.37 -21.90 11.16
C ALA A 219 -11.73 -22.56 9.82
N ALA A 220 -10.86 -23.46 9.36
CA ALA A 220 -11.06 -24.17 8.09
C ALA A 220 -12.38 -24.96 8.11
N GLY A 221 -13.23 -24.73 7.11
CA GLY A 221 -14.56 -25.33 7.02
C GLY A 221 -15.68 -24.55 7.71
N GLY A 222 -15.34 -23.47 8.43
CA GLY A 222 -16.31 -22.53 8.98
C GLY A 222 -16.91 -21.60 7.95
N GLU A 223 -17.94 -20.86 8.39
CA GLU A 223 -18.58 -19.80 7.63
C GLU A 223 -18.94 -18.63 8.56
N TRP A 224 -19.19 -17.47 7.96
CA TRP A 224 -19.72 -16.29 8.63
C TRP A 224 -21.22 -16.24 8.50
N GLN A 225 -21.88 -16.05 9.64
CA GLN A 225 -23.33 -15.86 9.75
C GLN A 225 -23.63 -14.48 10.30
N LEU A 226 -24.73 -13.88 9.83
CA LEU A 226 -25.18 -12.58 10.31
C LEU A 226 -26.06 -12.77 11.54
N GLU A 227 -25.57 -12.36 12.70
CA GLU A 227 -26.23 -12.49 14.01
C GLU A 227 -27.24 -11.35 14.24
N SER A 228 -26.89 -10.12 13.85
CA SER A 228 -27.78 -8.95 13.93
C SER A 228 -27.46 -7.91 12.85
N PHE A 229 -28.47 -7.12 12.46
CA PHE A 229 -28.37 -6.10 11.41
C PHE A 229 -29.44 -5.01 11.57
N PRO A 230 -29.28 -3.84 10.94
CA PRO A 230 -30.24 -2.74 11.03
C PRO A 230 -31.60 -3.09 10.41
N PRO A 231 -32.72 -2.54 10.95
CA PRO A 231 -34.04 -2.73 10.35
C PRO A 231 -34.07 -2.33 8.87
N GLY A 232 -34.69 -3.17 8.03
CA GLY A 232 -34.79 -2.92 6.58
C GLY A 232 -33.59 -3.41 5.75
N SER A 233 -32.49 -3.82 6.39
CA SER A 233 -31.36 -4.41 5.69
C SER A 233 -31.70 -5.77 5.08
N ARG A 234 -31.15 -6.04 3.88
CA ARG A 234 -31.24 -7.31 3.14
C ARG A 234 -29.87 -7.99 3.03
N ALA A 235 -28.92 -7.55 3.85
CA ALA A 235 -27.55 -8.03 3.87
C ALA A 235 -27.53 -9.54 4.17
N ARG A 236 -26.79 -10.29 3.37
CA ARG A 236 -26.56 -11.73 3.55
C ARG A 236 -25.14 -12.10 3.11
N PRO A 237 -24.39 -12.86 3.93
CA PRO A 237 -23.06 -13.33 3.53
C PRO A 237 -23.15 -14.23 2.29
N MET A 238 -22.32 -13.96 1.29
CA MET A 238 -22.26 -14.72 0.04
C MET A 238 -20.85 -15.28 -0.17
N PRO A 239 -20.68 -16.54 -0.57
CA PRO A 239 -19.36 -17.11 -0.81
C PRO A 239 -18.65 -16.40 -1.96
N VAL A 240 -17.33 -16.21 -1.82
CA VAL A 240 -16.47 -15.60 -2.83
C VAL A 240 -15.49 -16.65 -3.36
N PRO A 241 -15.44 -16.91 -4.68
CA PRO A 241 -14.47 -17.83 -5.26
C PRO A 241 -13.03 -17.34 -5.06
N THR A 242 -12.16 -18.21 -4.54
CA THR A 242 -10.75 -17.91 -4.28
C THR A 242 -9.82 -18.59 -5.27
N ALA A 243 -8.66 -17.98 -5.50
CA ALA A 243 -7.65 -18.51 -6.44
C ALA A 243 -7.06 -19.86 -5.98
N ASP A 244 -7.07 -20.12 -4.66
CA ASP A 244 -6.62 -21.38 -4.06
C ASP A 244 -7.73 -22.43 -3.93
N GLY A 245 -8.96 -22.11 -4.36
CA GLY A 245 -10.13 -22.98 -4.29
C GLY A 245 -10.62 -23.32 -2.88
N ARG A 246 -10.00 -22.76 -1.83
CA ARG A 246 -10.38 -23.04 -0.44
C ARG A 246 -11.56 -22.16 -0.03
N PRO A 247 -12.65 -22.72 0.51
CA PRO A 247 -13.79 -21.94 1.01
C PRO A 247 -13.39 -21.08 2.22
N GLY A 248 -14.35 -20.28 2.70
CA GLY A 248 -14.20 -19.46 3.91
C GLY A 248 -14.23 -17.95 3.66
N VAL A 249 -13.99 -17.51 2.43
CA VAL A 249 -14.17 -16.10 2.08
C VAL A 249 -15.62 -15.84 1.71
N GLN A 250 -16.22 -14.84 2.36
CA GLN A 250 -17.56 -14.35 2.06
C GLN A 250 -17.55 -12.83 1.88
N THR A 251 -18.49 -12.34 1.09
CA THR A 251 -18.79 -10.92 0.93
C THR A 251 -20.18 -10.62 1.46
N LEU A 252 -20.36 -9.43 1.99
CA LEU A 252 -21.62 -8.92 2.50
C LEU A 252 -21.75 -7.46 2.09
N ARG A 253 -22.89 -7.08 1.50
CA ARG A 253 -23.21 -5.66 1.30
C ARG A 253 -23.89 -5.10 2.52
N LEU A 254 -23.30 -4.07 3.12
CA LEU A 254 -23.88 -3.37 4.26
C LEU A 254 -24.82 -2.28 3.76
N ASP A 255 -26.01 -2.70 3.35
CA ASP A 255 -26.97 -1.92 2.56
C ASP A 255 -27.78 -0.87 3.35
N GLN A 256 -27.59 -0.76 4.66
CA GLN A 256 -28.23 0.24 5.52
C GLN A 256 -27.22 0.79 6.54
N PRO A 257 -27.33 2.06 6.96
CA PRO A 257 -26.54 2.56 8.09
C PRO A 257 -26.90 1.84 9.39
N GLY A 258 -25.89 1.57 10.23
CA GLY A 258 -26.06 0.96 11.56
C GLY A 258 -25.09 -0.19 11.85
N LEU A 259 -25.39 -0.94 12.91
CA LEU A 259 -24.52 -2.03 13.38
C LEU A 259 -24.89 -3.36 12.72
N TYR A 260 -23.88 -4.09 12.26
CA TYR A 260 -23.99 -5.46 11.77
C TYR A 260 -23.06 -6.35 12.59
N THR A 261 -23.59 -7.42 13.17
CA THR A 261 -22.77 -8.40 13.89
C THR A 261 -22.67 -9.68 13.09
N LEU A 262 -21.46 -10.06 12.73
CA LEU A 262 -21.16 -11.35 12.11
C LEU A 262 -20.50 -12.26 13.14
N VAL A 263 -20.83 -13.53 13.08
CA VAL A 263 -20.24 -14.59 13.91
C VAL A 263 -19.67 -15.69 13.01
N GLU A 264 -18.43 -16.09 13.27
CA GLU A 264 -17.81 -17.24 12.60
C GLU A 264 -18.20 -18.53 13.34
N THR A 265 -18.68 -19.52 12.60
CA THR A 265 -19.38 -20.69 13.16
C THR A 265 -18.50 -21.68 13.91
N THR A 266 -17.19 -21.72 13.64
CA THR A 266 -16.26 -22.70 14.23
C THR A 266 -15.66 -22.20 15.54
N THR A 267 -15.23 -20.94 15.56
CA THR A 267 -14.50 -20.30 16.67
C THR A 267 -15.40 -19.43 17.53
N GLY A 268 -16.57 -19.04 17.02
CA GLY A 268 -17.45 -18.06 17.67
C GLY A 268 -16.91 -16.63 17.60
N THR A 269 -15.90 -16.37 16.77
CA THR A 269 -15.33 -15.02 16.60
C THR A 269 -16.42 -14.07 16.10
N ARG A 270 -16.57 -12.92 16.78
CA ARG A 270 -17.55 -11.89 16.41
C ARG A 270 -16.87 -10.67 15.80
N LEU A 271 -17.42 -10.20 14.68
CA LEU A 271 -17.07 -8.92 14.07
C LEU A 271 -18.30 -8.02 14.12
N VAL A 272 -18.14 -6.83 14.70
CA VAL A 272 -19.19 -5.81 14.74
C VAL A 272 -18.80 -4.70 13.78
N PHE A 273 -19.47 -4.66 12.64
CA PHE A 273 -19.33 -3.58 11.68
C PHE A 273 -20.24 -2.42 12.05
N GLU A 274 -19.76 -1.22 11.76
CA GLU A 274 -20.51 0.02 11.84
C GLU A 274 -20.55 0.64 10.46
N ALA A 275 -21.72 0.57 9.82
CA ALA A 275 -21.97 1.09 8.49
C ALA A 275 -22.54 2.50 8.54
N GLY A 276 -22.05 3.39 7.69
CA GLY A 276 -22.64 4.72 7.47
C GLY A 276 -22.08 5.37 6.22
N PRO A 277 -22.78 6.34 5.61
CA PRO A 277 -22.28 6.99 4.41
C PRO A 277 -21.22 8.04 4.77
N TRP A 278 -20.30 8.30 3.85
CA TRP A 278 -19.13 9.17 4.06
C TRP A 278 -19.50 10.62 4.39
N ASP A 279 -20.62 11.09 3.86
CA ASP A 279 -21.14 12.45 4.00
C ASP A 279 -21.99 12.66 5.27
N SER A 280 -22.48 11.59 5.91
CA SER A 280 -23.36 11.69 7.08
C SER A 280 -22.66 12.01 8.41
N ILE A 281 -21.35 11.82 8.50
CA ILE A 281 -20.63 12.02 9.76
C ILE A 281 -20.15 13.46 9.81
N PRO A 282 -20.67 14.30 10.73
CA PRO A 282 -20.31 15.70 10.77
C PRO A 282 -18.88 15.86 11.31
N ARG A 283 -17.88 15.78 10.42
CA ARG A 283 -16.48 16.20 10.64
C ARG A 283 -15.95 15.96 12.06
N ASP A 284 -16.25 14.87 12.76
CA ASP A 284 -15.82 14.77 14.17
C ASP A 284 -14.27 14.72 14.29
N CYS A 285 -13.58 14.40 13.18
CA CYS A 285 -12.12 14.49 13.04
C CYS A 285 -11.61 15.81 12.42
N ASP A 286 -12.51 16.66 11.92
CA ASP A 286 -12.22 17.98 11.36
C ASP A 286 -12.75 19.12 12.25
N ARG A 287 -13.23 18.77 13.44
CA ARG A 287 -13.46 19.65 14.58
C ARG A 287 -12.10 19.87 15.27
N PRO A 288 -11.34 20.93 14.94
CA PRO A 288 -10.08 21.24 15.64
C PRO A 288 -10.27 21.32 17.14
N GLU A 289 -11.48 21.58 17.62
CA GLU A 289 -11.80 21.59 19.05
C GLU A 289 -11.71 20.21 19.74
N CYS A 290 -11.82 19.09 19.02
CA CYS A 290 -11.77 17.73 19.61
C CYS A 290 -10.36 17.12 19.56
N HIS A 291 -9.69 17.21 18.41
CA HIS A 291 -8.34 16.67 18.18
C HIS A 291 -7.43 17.66 17.42
N PRO A 292 -7.17 18.85 18.00
CA PRO A 292 -6.49 19.94 17.30
C PRO A 292 -5.08 19.55 16.84
N THR A 293 -4.36 18.82 17.69
CA THR A 293 -2.97 18.44 17.44
C THR A 293 -2.87 17.47 16.26
N GLU A 294 -3.71 16.44 16.23
CA GLU A 294 -3.74 15.46 15.16
C GLU A 294 -4.18 16.09 13.84
N GLN A 295 -5.22 16.94 13.85
CA GLN A 295 -5.67 17.63 12.65
C GLN A 295 -4.60 18.58 12.10
N ALA A 296 -3.97 19.38 12.97
CA ALA A 296 -2.89 20.27 12.56
C ALA A 296 -1.72 19.48 11.94
N ALA A 297 -1.33 18.37 12.57
CA ALA A 297 -0.27 17.51 12.06
C ALA A 297 -0.64 16.84 10.73
N TRP A 298 -1.86 16.32 10.58
CA TRP A 298 -2.35 15.74 9.33
C TRP A 298 -2.41 16.77 8.20
N SER A 299 -2.90 17.98 8.48
CA SER A 299 -3.07 19.04 7.47
C SER A 299 -1.73 19.47 6.83
N ALA A 300 -0.62 19.26 7.54
CA ALA A 300 0.73 19.48 7.03
C ALA A 300 1.25 18.36 6.10
N THR A 301 0.57 17.22 6.04
CA THR A 301 0.99 16.06 5.24
C THR A 301 0.59 16.19 3.76
N ARG A 302 1.16 15.32 2.91
CA ARG A 302 0.75 15.22 1.50
C ARG A 302 -0.63 14.60 1.32
N HIS A 303 -1.10 13.80 2.27
CA HIS A 303 -2.44 13.20 2.24
C HIS A 303 -3.54 14.27 2.25
N ALA A 304 -3.39 15.30 3.09
CA ALA A 304 -4.33 16.40 3.17
C ALA A 304 -4.47 17.21 1.87
N ARG A 305 -3.43 17.20 1.02
CA ARG A 305 -3.41 17.93 -0.25
C ARG A 305 -3.37 17.02 -1.48
N ALA A 306 -3.71 15.74 -1.36
CA ALA A 306 -3.46 14.75 -2.41
C ALA A 306 -4.14 15.11 -3.75
N LEU A 307 -5.44 15.44 -3.73
CA LEU A 307 -6.14 15.95 -4.92
C LEU A 307 -5.82 17.42 -5.18
N HIS A 308 -5.75 18.26 -4.14
CA HIS A 308 -5.49 19.70 -4.29
C HIS A 308 -4.20 19.99 -5.06
N ALA A 309 -3.09 19.34 -4.67
CA ALA A 309 -1.80 19.46 -5.33
C ALA A 309 -1.83 18.98 -6.79
N ARG A 310 -2.77 18.10 -7.14
CA ARG A 310 -2.98 17.66 -8.51
C ARG A 310 -3.71 18.72 -9.33
N LEU A 311 -4.77 19.31 -8.80
CA LEU A 311 -5.56 20.35 -9.46
C LEU A 311 -4.79 21.67 -9.63
N GLU A 312 -3.84 21.95 -8.73
CA GLU A 312 -2.98 23.14 -8.80
C GLU A 312 -1.78 22.96 -9.76
N ALA A 313 -1.37 21.72 -10.02
CA ALA A 313 -0.30 21.44 -10.94
C ALA A 313 -0.83 21.44 -12.38
N ALA A 314 -0.45 22.44 -13.19
CA ALA A 314 -0.62 22.41 -14.65
C ALA A 314 0.12 21.19 -15.22
N SER A 315 -0.56 20.07 -15.30
CA SER A 315 0.08 18.78 -15.43
C SER A 315 0.19 18.33 -16.88
N THR A 316 1.43 18.06 -17.31
CA THR A 316 1.77 17.34 -18.54
C THR A 316 1.65 15.82 -18.43
N LYS A 317 1.37 15.27 -17.24
CA LYS A 317 1.10 13.84 -17.02
C LYS A 317 -0.39 13.61 -17.25
N GLY A 318 -0.73 12.65 -18.12
CA GLY A 318 -2.07 12.44 -18.68
C GLY A 318 -3.23 12.30 -17.68
N LEU A 319 -4.43 12.09 -18.24
CA LEU A 319 -5.74 12.15 -17.59
C LEU A 319 -5.79 11.53 -16.18
N PHE A 320 -6.08 12.37 -15.18
CA PHE A 320 -6.49 12.02 -13.83
C PHE A 320 -7.97 11.63 -13.87
N ALA A 321 -8.19 10.33 -13.88
CA ALA A 321 -9.51 9.72 -13.88
C ALA A 321 -9.49 8.43 -13.05
N GLY A 322 -10.67 7.96 -12.67
CA GLY A 322 -10.91 6.63 -12.07
C GLY A 322 -9.95 6.30 -10.93
N ALA A 323 -9.00 5.41 -11.20
CA ALA A 323 -8.01 4.92 -10.23
C ALA A 323 -7.25 6.01 -9.46
N CYS A 324 -7.03 7.20 -10.04
CA CYS A 324 -6.39 8.29 -9.31
C CYS A 324 -7.32 8.90 -8.25
N LEU A 325 -8.59 9.09 -8.58
CA LEU A 325 -9.62 9.58 -7.65
C LEU A 325 -9.83 8.58 -6.50
N ALA A 326 -9.78 7.28 -6.80
CA ALA A 326 -9.83 6.20 -5.79
C ALA A 326 -8.78 6.35 -4.68
N CYS A 327 -7.62 6.93 -4.97
CA CYS A 327 -6.53 7.10 -4.00
C CYS A 327 -6.40 8.52 -3.45
N HIS A 328 -6.95 9.52 -4.13
CA HIS A 328 -6.73 10.95 -3.83
C HIS A 328 -7.98 11.64 -3.27
N THR A 329 -9.08 10.89 -3.10
CA THR A 329 -10.34 11.38 -2.55
C THR A 329 -10.86 10.40 -1.50
N VAL A 330 -11.86 10.83 -0.73
CA VAL A 330 -12.55 9.97 0.23
C VAL A 330 -13.75 9.31 -0.43
N GLY A 331 -13.84 7.99 -0.30
CA GLY A 331 -15.08 7.25 -0.59
C GLY A 331 -15.39 7.00 -2.07
N TRP A 332 -14.45 7.26 -2.99
CA TRP A 332 -14.65 7.00 -4.42
C TRP A 332 -15.01 5.53 -4.70
N ASP A 333 -16.26 5.28 -5.05
CA ASP A 333 -16.77 3.97 -5.46
C ASP A 333 -17.98 4.13 -6.40
N PRO A 334 -17.75 4.31 -7.72
CA PRO A 334 -18.81 4.56 -8.69
C PRO A 334 -19.87 3.45 -8.82
N GLY A 335 -19.67 2.32 -8.16
CA GLY A 335 -20.62 1.20 -8.13
C GLY A 335 -21.57 1.22 -6.93
N GLY A 336 -21.51 2.21 -6.04
CA GLY A 336 -22.40 2.34 -4.90
C GLY A 336 -22.83 3.77 -4.61
N ASP A 337 -23.89 3.89 -3.83
CA ASP A 337 -24.39 5.16 -3.31
C ASP A 337 -24.03 5.23 -1.81
N ASN A 338 -22.80 5.64 -1.52
CA ASN A 338 -22.21 5.59 -0.19
C ASN A 338 -21.86 6.97 0.41
N GLY A 339 -22.27 8.05 -0.25
CA GLY A 339 -21.97 9.44 0.13
C GLY A 339 -20.52 9.85 -0.15
N GLY A 340 -19.79 9.08 -0.97
CA GLY A 340 -18.39 9.29 -1.30
C GLY A 340 -18.17 10.47 -2.24
N PHE A 341 -16.90 10.70 -2.62
CA PHE A 341 -16.55 11.79 -3.53
C PHE A 341 -17.34 11.74 -4.85
N ASP A 342 -17.53 10.56 -5.44
CA ASP A 342 -18.26 10.40 -6.71
C ASP A 342 -19.76 10.67 -6.56
N ASP A 343 -20.36 10.34 -5.42
CA ASP A 343 -21.76 10.66 -5.11
C ASP A 343 -21.94 12.17 -4.99
N VAL A 344 -21.12 12.82 -4.16
CA VAL A 344 -21.18 14.28 -3.97
C VAL A 344 -20.89 15.02 -5.27
N ALA A 345 -19.95 14.52 -6.09
CA ALA A 345 -19.66 15.06 -7.41
C ALA A 345 -20.90 14.98 -8.33
N ARG A 346 -21.61 13.85 -8.32
CA ARG A 346 -22.86 13.65 -9.10
C ARG A 346 -23.97 14.57 -8.62
N GLU A 347 -24.18 14.69 -7.32
CA GLU A 347 -25.21 15.54 -6.70
C GLU A 347 -24.98 17.02 -6.99
N THR A 348 -23.72 17.45 -6.94
CA THR A 348 -23.32 18.85 -7.24
C THR A 348 -23.12 19.10 -8.73
N ALA A 349 -23.43 18.12 -9.60
CA ALA A 349 -23.18 18.16 -11.04
C ALA A 349 -21.75 18.63 -11.39
N THR A 350 -20.79 18.25 -10.56
CA THR A 350 -19.40 18.69 -10.63
C THR A 350 -18.51 17.56 -11.11
N PHE A 351 -17.87 17.74 -12.26
CA PHE A 351 -16.94 16.77 -12.81
C PHE A 351 -15.50 17.24 -12.67
N VAL A 352 -14.75 16.62 -11.76
CA VAL A 352 -13.35 16.98 -11.50
C VAL A 352 -12.41 16.24 -12.45
N HIS A 353 -11.61 17.01 -13.18
CA HIS A 353 -10.58 16.51 -14.08
C HIS A 353 -9.30 17.36 -13.96
N ASP A 354 -8.21 16.93 -14.59
CA ASP A 354 -6.88 17.58 -14.49
C ASP A 354 -6.82 19.06 -14.88
N ALA A 355 -7.80 19.54 -15.65
CA ALA A 355 -7.89 20.92 -16.12
C ALA A 355 -9.06 21.65 -15.43
N TRP A 356 -9.37 21.29 -14.19
CA TRP A 356 -10.42 21.90 -13.39
C TRP A 356 -10.19 23.43 -13.28
N PRO A 357 -11.09 24.27 -13.82
CA PRO A 357 -10.90 25.72 -13.85
C PRO A 357 -10.84 26.30 -12.44
N GLY A 358 -9.83 27.14 -12.16
CA GLY A 358 -9.67 27.81 -10.86
C GLY A 358 -8.96 26.98 -9.78
N GLY A 359 -8.49 25.78 -10.12
CA GLY A 359 -7.75 24.91 -9.19
C GLY A 359 -8.61 24.44 -8.02
N ALA A 360 -7.97 23.93 -6.97
CA ALA A 360 -8.68 23.31 -5.85
C ALA A 360 -9.63 24.27 -5.10
N ALA A 361 -9.29 25.57 -5.05
CA ALA A 361 -10.11 26.60 -4.42
C ALA A 361 -11.47 26.82 -5.11
N ALA A 362 -11.64 26.34 -6.35
CA ALA A 362 -12.88 26.43 -7.09
C ALA A 362 -13.80 25.21 -6.89
N LEU A 363 -13.39 24.22 -6.09
CA LEU A 363 -14.26 23.08 -5.77
C LEU A 363 -15.47 23.56 -4.95
N PRO A 364 -16.68 23.05 -5.23
CA PRO A 364 -17.82 23.26 -4.34
C PRO A 364 -17.48 22.81 -2.91
N ARG A 365 -17.94 23.57 -1.91
CA ARG A 365 -17.64 23.29 -0.49
C ARG A 365 -17.97 21.88 -0.05
N ASP A 366 -18.97 21.25 -0.65
CA ASP A 366 -19.38 19.90 -0.32
C ASP A 366 -18.40 18.87 -0.90
N LEU A 367 -17.93 19.10 -2.13
CA LEU A 367 -16.95 18.25 -2.79
C LEU A 367 -15.53 18.43 -2.24
N GLU A 368 -15.15 19.66 -1.88
CA GLU A 368 -13.86 19.97 -1.24
C GLU A 368 -13.62 19.11 0.02
N ARG A 369 -14.68 18.77 0.76
CA ARG A 369 -14.60 17.91 1.95
C ARG A 369 -14.10 16.50 1.64
N ALA A 370 -14.51 15.95 0.50
CA ALA A 370 -14.08 14.63 0.05
C ALA A 370 -12.83 14.69 -0.84
N ALA A 371 -12.35 15.89 -1.19
CA ALA A 371 -11.25 16.13 -2.13
C ALA A 371 -9.84 16.01 -1.52
N ASN A 372 -9.63 15.01 -0.65
CA ASN A 372 -8.36 14.75 0.01
C ASN A 372 -8.27 13.29 0.49
N VAL A 373 -7.11 12.89 1.03
CA VAL A 373 -7.00 11.66 1.83
C VAL A 373 -7.24 12.04 3.30
N GLY A 374 -8.52 12.15 3.63
CA GLY A 374 -9.03 12.65 4.90
C GLY A 374 -9.00 11.61 6.02
N CYS A 375 -9.42 12.02 7.21
CA CYS A 375 -9.46 11.16 8.38
C CYS A 375 -10.26 9.87 8.12
N LEU A 376 -11.40 10.01 7.43
CA LEU A 376 -12.28 8.87 7.14
C LEU A 376 -11.62 7.87 6.18
N ALA A 377 -10.73 8.28 5.26
CA ALA A 377 -10.02 7.33 4.39
C ALA A 377 -9.19 6.30 5.18
N CYS A 378 -8.73 6.66 6.38
CA CYS A 378 -7.98 5.76 7.27
C CYS A 378 -8.82 5.16 8.41
N HIS A 379 -9.90 5.82 8.80
CA HIS A 379 -10.70 5.46 9.97
C HIS A 379 -12.07 4.86 9.63
N GLY A 380 -12.45 4.87 8.35
CA GLY A 380 -13.76 4.48 7.85
C GLY A 380 -14.88 5.47 8.20
N PRO A 381 -16.02 5.41 7.50
CA PRO A 381 -17.23 6.11 7.88
C PRO A 381 -18.02 5.25 8.89
N GLY A 382 -18.76 5.90 9.78
CA GLY A 382 -19.49 5.34 10.90
C GLY A 382 -19.50 6.34 12.05
N ARG A 383 -20.30 6.10 13.10
CA ARG A 383 -20.18 6.90 14.32
C ARG A 383 -18.75 6.76 14.82
N LEU A 384 -18.15 7.84 15.30
CA LEU A 384 -16.99 7.67 16.16
C LEU A 384 -17.49 6.92 17.41
N PRO A 385 -16.92 5.75 17.76
CA PRO A 385 -17.09 5.15 19.06
C PRO A 385 -16.85 6.19 20.13
N GLU A 386 -17.50 6.00 21.28
CA GLU A 386 -17.30 6.84 22.45
C GLU A 386 -15.81 7.13 22.68
N HIS A 387 -15.50 8.39 23.01
CA HIS A 387 -14.14 8.88 23.24
C HIS A 387 -13.32 7.86 24.07
N GLY A 388 -12.15 7.48 23.55
CA GLY A 388 -11.25 6.51 24.19
C GLY A 388 -11.47 5.04 23.78
N ARG A 389 -12.44 4.74 22.92
CA ARG A 389 -12.72 3.36 22.46
C ARG A 389 -12.26 3.00 21.05
N ARG A 390 -11.71 3.92 20.25
CA ARG A 390 -11.07 3.53 18.98
C ARG A 390 -9.66 3.00 19.24
N PRO A 391 -9.40 1.70 19.05
CA PRO A 391 -8.02 1.22 19.02
C PRO A 391 -7.29 1.90 17.85
N MET A 392 -5.98 2.07 18.01
CA MET A 392 -5.13 2.56 16.94
C MET A 392 -5.28 1.64 15.73
N VAL A 393 -5.52 2.24 14.55
CA VAL A 393 -5.61 1.50 13.30
C VAL A 393 -4.19 1.10 12.87
N LEU A 394 -3.87 -0.18 13.06
CA LEU A 394 -2.53 -0.73 12.80
C LEU A 394 -2.50 -1.70 11.61
N ARG A 395 -3.63 -1.91 10.92
CA ARG A 395 -3.72 -2.81 9.78
C ARG A 395 -3.01 -2.22 8.55
N ALA A 396 -2.27 -3.06 7.84
CA ALA A 396 -1.64 -2.68 6.58
C ALA A 396 -2.68 -2.37 5.48
N GLY A 397 -3.87 -2.99 5.57
CA GLY A 397 -4.97 -2.81 4.63
C GLY A 397 -5.38 -1.36 4.42
N VAL A 398 -5.31 -0.54 5.48
CA VAL A 398 -5.65 0.88 5.43
C VAL A 398 -4.75 1.65 4.48
N CYS A 399 -3.45 1.35 4.49
CA CYS A 399 -2.47 1.95 3.57
C CYS A 399 -2.54 1.31 2.18
N ALA A 400 -2.88 0.02 2.12
CA ALA A 400 -2.95 -0.77 0.90
C ALA A 400 -4.07 -0.34 -0.06
N GLN A 401 -5.07 0.41 0.43
CA GLN A 401 -6.09 1.03 -0.42
C GLN A 401 -5.50 1.92 -1.51
N CYS A 402 -4.28 2.43 -1.30
CA CYS A 402 -3.61 3.33 -2.26
C CYS A 402 -2.18 2.88 -2.57
N HIS A 403 -1.43 2.37 -1.58
CA HIS A 403 0.00 2.05 -1.73
C HIS A 403 0.30 0.62 -2.16
N ASP A 404 -0.58 0.03 -2.98
CA ASP A 404 -0.44 -1.31 -3.54
C ASP A 404 -0.92 -1.34 -5.00
N ARG A 405 -0.29 -0.50 -5.81
CA ARG A 405 -0.50 -0.39 -7.26
C ARG A 405 0.85 -0.41 -7.97
N PRO A 406 1.52 -1.57 -8.06
CA PRO A 406 2.78 -1.67 -8.78
C PRO A 406 2.59 -1.45 -10.29
N PRO A 407 3.56 -0.82 -10.99
CA PRO A 407 4.85 -0.37 -10.47
C PRO A 407 4.84 1.02 -9.80
N GLU A 408 3.77 1.80 -9.89
CA GLU A 408 3.74 3.19 -9.42
C GLU A 408 3.84 3.31 -7.89
N ASP A 409 3.04 2.52 -7.18
CA ASP A 409 2.95 2.47 -5.73
C ASP A 409 3.19 1.04 -5.20
N PRO A 410 4.45 0.57 -5.17
CA PRO A 410 4.79 -0.81 -4.85
C PRO A 410 4.95 -1.11 -3.34
N GLN A 411 4.77 -0.13 -2.45
CA GLN A 411 5.23 -0.20 -1.06
C GLN A 411 4.63 -1.39 -0.30
N VAL A 412 3.34 -1.65 -0.43
CA VAL A 412 2.69 -2.78 0.24
C VAL A 412 3.04 -4.10 -0.44
N ALA A 413 3.10 -4.15 -1.77
CA ALA A 413 3.58 -5.32 -2.50
C ALA A 413 4.99 -5.72 -2.04
N GLU A 414 5.90 -4.76 -1.93
CA GLU A 414 7.26 -4.95 -1.42
C GLU A 414 7.28 -5.38 0.07
N TRP A 415 6.45 -4.75 0.90
CA TRP A 415 6.32 -5.11 2.32
C TRP A 415 5.86 -6.57 2.49
N ARG A 416 4.93 -7.04 1.66
CA ARG A 416 4.47 -8.45 1.67
C ARG A 416 5.57 -9.45 1.31
N GLU A 417 6.62 -9.03 0.61
CA GLU A 417 7.80 -9.86 0.33
C GLU A 417 8.80 -9.91 1.49
N SER A 418 8.61 -9.06 2.51
CA SER A 418 9.44 -8.98 3.70
C SER A 418 8.94 -9.91 4.81
N ARG A 419 9.80 -10.26 5.76
CA ARG A 419 9.40 -11.03 6.95
C ARG A 419 8.52 -10.22 7.92
N MET A 420 8.45 -8.90 7.77
CA MET A 420 7.59 -8.06 8.61
C MET A 420 6.10 -8.24 8.32
N ALA A 421 5.74 -8.73 7.14
CA ALA A 421 4.36 -9.08 6.79
C ALA A 421 3.93 -10.47 7.28
N ALA A 422 4.86 -11.25 7.84
CA ALA A 422 4.57 -12.60 8.31
C ALA A 422 3.55 -12.55 9.47
N PRO A 423 2.52 -13.40 9.47
CA PRO A 423 1.53 -13.44 10.54
C PRO A 423 2.17 -13.79 11.88
N VAL A 424 1.65 -13.20 12.96
CA VAL A 424 2.09 -13.51 14.32
C VAL A 424 1.35 -14.76 14.81
N ALA A 425 1.88 -15.93 14.45
CA ALA A 425 1.26 -17.22 14.77
C ALA A 425 1.78 -17.85 16.07
N ASP A 426 3.01 -17.52 16.48
CA ASP A 426 3.63 -18.06 17.70
C ASP A 426 3.16 -17.28 18.93
N PRO A 427 2.49 -17.93 19.91
CA PRO A 427 2.06 -17.28 21.14
C PRO A 427 3.20 -16.63 21.94
N ALA A 428 4.43 -17.14 21.86
CA ALA A 428 5.57 -16.54 22.54
C ALA A 428 5.90 -15.14 22.01
N LEU A 429 5.55 -14.84 20.75
CA LEU A 429 5.73 -13.52 20.16
C LEU A 429 4.68 -12.50 20.61
N LEU A 430 3.59 -12.97 21.24
CA LEU A 430 2.51 -12.13 21.77
C LEU A 430 2.77 -11.66 23.19
N ALA A 431 3.65 -12.35 23.92
CA ALA A 431 4.04 -11.95 25.26
C ALA A 431 5.02 -10.76 25.22
N ALA A 432 4.91 -9.86 26.18
CA ALA A 432 5.97 -8.91 26.50
C ALA A 432 7.21 -9.69 26.99
N PRO A 433 8.44 -9.34 26.56
CA PRO A 433 8.81 -8.19 25.73
C PRO A 433 8.81 -8.47 24.21
N CYS A 434 8.59 -9.72 23.77
CA CYS A 434 8.68 -10.15 22.37
C CYS A 434 7.71 -9.38 21.46
N ALA A 435 6.50 -9.13 21.96
CA ALA A 435 5.48 -8.33 21.26
C ALA A 435 6.00 -6.95 20.86
N GLY A 436 6.98 -6.42 21.62
CA GLY A 436 7.64 -5.13 21.41
C GLY A 436 8.36 -4.99 20.08
N CYS A 437 8.64 -6.10 19.38
CA CYS A 437 9.25 -6.08 18.05
C CYS A 437 8.43 -6.87 17.02
N HIS A 438 7.64 -7.85 17.46
CA HIS A 438 6.97 -8.82 16.59
C HIS A 438 5.48 -8.54 16.33
N THR A 439 4.89 -7.57 17.03
CA THR A 439 3.51 -7.12 16.78
C THR A 439 3.49 -5.63 16.47
N ALA A 440 2.55 -5.16 15.66
CA ALA A 440 2.44 -3.71 15.42
C ALA A 440 2.16 -2.95 16.72
N GLN A 441 1.31 -3.50 17.58
CA GLN A 441 0.90 -2.90 18.86
C GLN A 441 2.11 -2.67 19.76
N GLY A 442 2.87 -3.74 20.03
CA GLY A 442 4.04 -3.68 20.88
C GLY A 442 5.17 -2.86 20.26
N ALA A 443 5.40 -2.97 18.94
CA ALA A 443 6.41 -2.17 18.25
C ALA A 443 6.12 -0.66 18.30
N VAL A 444 4.87 -0.27 18.12
CA VAL A 444 4.47 1.14 18.29
C VAL A 444 4.65 1.61 19.75
N ALA A 445 4.28 0.78 20.73
CA ALA A 445 4.49 1.11 22.14
C ALA A 445 5.99 1.30 22.43
N ARG A 446 6.84 0.38 21.96
CA ARG A 446 8.29 0.41 22.10
C ARG A 446 8.92 1.65 21.47
N LEU A 447 8.58 1.96 20.22
CA LEU A 447 9.10 3.14 19.51
C LEU A 447 8.67 4.46 20.17
N ARG A 448 7.55 4.46 20.90
CA ARG A 448 7.08 5.59 21.70
C ARG A 448 7.69 5.64 23.12
N GLY A 449 8.58 4.71 23.46
CA GLY A 449 9.15 4.60 24.81
C GLY A 449 8.12 4.24 25.88
N ARG A 450 7.02 3.57 25.50
CA ARG A 450 5.97 3.12 26.43
C ARG A 450 6.19 1.66 26.83
N LEU A 451 5.55 1.26 27.92
CA LEU A 451 5.49 -0.14 28.32
C LEU A 451 4.88 -0.98 27.18
N VAL A 452 5.54 -2.08 26.85
CA VAL A 452 5.06 -3.06 25.87
C VAL A 452 4.11 -4.02 26.60
N PRO A 453 2.82 -4.06 26.24
CA PRO A 453 1.88 -5.01 26.82
C PRO A 453 1.96 -6.38 26.11
N ASP A 454 1.41 -7.40 26.75
CA ASP A 454 0.99 -8.62 26.06
C ASP A 454 -0.10 -8.25 25.03
N VAL A 455 -0.07 -8.90 23.87
CA VAL A 455 -1.01 -8.63 22.78
C VAL A 455 -1.95 -9.81 22.61
N PRO A 456 -3.28 -9.62 22.76
CA PRO A 456 -4.23 -10.69 22.54
C PRO A 456 -4.11 -11.26 21.11
N PRO A 457 -4.14 -12.60 20.93
CA PRO A 457 -3.98 -13.23 19.63
C PRO A 457 -4.96 -12.72 18.57
N GLY A 458 -6.19 -12.38 18.95
CA GLY A 458 -7.21 -11.85 18.04
C GLY A 458 -7.00 -10.38 17.64
N LEU A 459 -6.14 -9.65 18.34
CA LEU A 459 -5.79 -8.27 18.01
C LEU A 459 -4.43 -8.15 17.35
N ALA A 460 -3.55 -9.13 17.49
CA ALA A 460 -2.18 -9.07 16.99
C ALA A 460 -2.14 -8.79 15.48
N GLU A 461 -1.42 -7.74 15.10
CA GLU A 461 -1.10 -7.40 13.72
C GLU A 461 0.41 -7.61 13.49
N PRO A 462 0.83 -8.03 12.28
CA PRO A 462 2.24 -8.12 11.93
C PRO A 462 2.90 -6.73 11.95
N VAL A 463 4.20 -6.61 11.73
CA VAL A 463 4.88 -5.30 11.70
C VAL A 463 4.47 -4.55 10.42
N THR A 464 3.42 -3.74 10.51
CA THR A 464 2.79 -3.03 9.37
C THR A 464 3.39 -1.65 9.10
N CYS A 465 2.87 -0.97 8.07
CA CYS A 465 3.19 0.41 7.72
C CYS A 465 3.09 1.38 8.92
N ALA A 466 2.07 1.19 9.76
CA ALA A 466 1.80 2.07 10.91
C ALA A 466 2.84 1.94 12.02
N VAL A 467 3.70 0.92 12.01
CA VAL A 467 4.82 0.83 12.96
C VAL A 467 5.84 1.92 12.67
N CYS A 468 6.26 2.03 11.41
CA CYS A 468 7.28 3.00 11.00
C CYS A 468 6.69 4.38 10.66
N HIS A 469 5.44 4.43 10.20
CA HIS A 469 4.80 5.67 9.77
C HIS A 469 3.68 6.14 10.71
N VAL A 470 3.49 7.46 10.77
CA VAL A 470 2.44 8.16 11.53
C VAL A 470 1.69 9.07 10.57
N ALA A 471 0.41 8.83 10.35
CA ALA A 471 -0.40 9.65 9.44
C ALA A 471 -0.62 11.09 9.94
N HIS A 472 -0.47 11.33 11.25
CA HIS A 472 -0.67 12.61 11.91
C HIS A 472 0.67 13.15 12.43
N THR A 473 1.57 13.54 11.53
CA THR A 473 2.87 14.10 11.88
C THR A 473 3.30 15.17 10.88
N THR A 474 4.12 16.11 11.34
CA THR A 474 4.75 17.12 10.49
C THR A 474 6.05 16.63 9.84
N GLU A 475 6.52 15.43 10.20
CA GLU A 475 7.70 14.82 9.56
C GLU A 475 7.39 14.51 8.08
N PRO A 476 8.15 15.04 7.10
CA PRO A 476 7.78 14.98 5.68
C PRO A 476 7.66 13.58 5.05
N ARG A 477 8.29 12.56 5.66
CA ARG A 477 8.21 11.14 5.27
C ARG A 477 7.33 10.33 6.22
N LEU A 478 6.61 11.01 7.09
CA LEU A 478 5.70 10.47 8.08
C LEU A 478 6.37 9.52 9.08
N LEU A 479 7.68 9.60 9.31
CA LEU A 479 8.36 8.63 10.18
C LEU A 479 7.99 8.82 11.65
N ARG A 480 7.72 7.71 12.34
CA ARG A 480 7.36 7.67 13.76
C ARG A 480 8.51 8.07 14.68
N ALA A 481 9.73 7.74 14.27
CA ALA A 481 10.92 7.98 15.06
C ALA A 481 12.09 8.35 14.15
N THR A 482 12.70 9.50 14.43
CA THR A 482 13.91 10.00 13.78
C THR A 482 14.88 10.62 14.81
N GLY A 483 16.14 10.83 14.43
CA GLY A 483 17.16 11.48 15.27
C GLY A 483 18.07 10.50 16.01
N THR A 484 18.55 10.89 17.19
CA THR A 484 19.50 10.11 18.00
C THR A 484 18.92 8.76 18.42
N ALA A 485 19.71 7.70 18.52
CA ALA A 485 19.36 6.42 19.14
C ALA A 485 20.49 5.93 20.06
N GLY A 486 20.18 4.99 20.95
CA GLY A 486 21.15 4.36 21.85
C GLY A 486 21.27 2.86 21.59
N THR A 487 22.48 2.31 21.64
CA THR A 487 22.70 0.86 21.70
C THR A 487 22.33 0.33 23.09
N VAL A 488 22.07 -0.97 23.22
CA VAL A 488 21.90 -1.57 24.56
C VAL A 488 23.18 -1.46 25.40
N SER A 489 24.32 -1.31 24.73
CA SER A 489 25.64 -1.04 25.32
C SER A 489 25.83 0.42 25.76
N GLY A 490 24.81 1.28 25.64
CA GLY A 490 24.79 2.64 26.17
C GLY A 490 25.49 3.68 25.28
N VAL A 491 25.82 3.32 24.03
CA VAL A 491 26.41 4.26 23.07
C VAL A 491 25.27 5.03 22.39
N LEU A 492 25.29 6.36 22.48
CA LEU A 492 24.37 7.26 21.78
C LEU A 492 24.96 7.72 20.43
N PHE A 493 24.12 7.85 19.42
CA PHE A 493 24.53 8.26 18.07
C PHE A 493 23.36 8.85 17.28
N GLU A 494 23.66 9.71 16.32
CA GLU A 494 22.67 10.21 15.37
C GLU A 494 22.28 9.12 14.38
N ALA A 495 21.01 8.70 14.44
CA ALA A 495 20.49 7.64 13.59
C ALA A 495 19.61 8.15 12.44
N GLY A 496 19.34 9.46 12.38
CA GLY A 496 18.47 10.05 11.37
C GLY A 496 17.17 9.26 11.24
N ARG A 497 16.86 8.81 10.02
CA ARG A 497 15.68 8.00 9.71
C ARG A 497 15.78 6.53 10.17
N ALA A 498 16.97 6.01 10.44
CA ALA A 498 17.14 4.64 10.92
C ALA A 498 16.69 4.44 12.37
N ARG A 499 16.39 5.50 13.15
CA ARG A 499 15.87 5.35 14.52
C ARG A 499 14.67 4.40 14.59
N ALA A 500 13.80 4.38 13.56
CA ALA A 500 12.70 3.44 13.47
C ALA A 500 13.14 1.96 13.38
N CYS A 501 14.26 1.66 12.72
CA CYS A 501 14.81 0.30 12.60
C CYS A 501 15.44 -0.17 13.91
N LEU A 502 16.19 0.73 14.54
CA LEU A 502 16.98 0.45 15.74
C LEU A 502 16.10 0.22 16.97
N GLY A 503 14.81 0.54 16.92
CA GLY A 503 13.88 0.15 17.96
C GLY A 503 13.82 -1.37 18.15
N CYS A 504 13.94 -2.14 17.07
CA CYS A 504 13.78 -3.60 17.08
C CYS A 504 15.08 -4.36 16.82
N HIS A 505 15.99 -3.79 16.03
CA HIS A 505 17.23 -4.45 15.60
C HIS A 505 18.41 -4.22 16.56
N GLN A 506 18.26 -4.66 17.80
CA GLN A 506 19.30 -4.55 18.84
C GLN A 506 19.48 -5.88 19.57
N ALA A 507 20.71 -6.16 20.02
CA ALA A 507 21.20 -7.38 20.69
C ALA A 507 20.35 -7.82 21.90
N GLY A 508 19.49 -6.95 22.42
CA GLY A 508 18.52 -7.24 23.47
C GLY A 508 19.14 -7.39 24.86
N GLY A 509 20.44 -7.12 25.01
CA GLY A 509 21.19 -7.13 26.26
C GLY A 509 22.64 -6.76 26.04
N ARG A 510 23.33 -6.30 27.10
CA ARG A 510 24.77 -6.00 27.08
C ARG A 510 25.57 -7.29 27.18
N ALA A 511 26.76 -7.32 26.58
CA ALA A 511 27.76 -8.34 26.87
C ALA A 511 28.45 -8.02 28.20
N ASP A 512 27.88 -8.49 29.31
CA ASP A 512 28.37 -8.26 30.66
C ASP A 512 28.22 -9.50 31.57
N ALA A 513 28.57 -9.35 32.85
CA ALA A 513 28.48 -10.43 33.84
C ALA A 513 27.03 -10.94 34.02
N THR A 514 26.01 -10.10 33.80
CA THR A 514 24.62 -10.53 33.86
C THR A 514 24.30 -11.43 32.68
N ALA A 515 24.64 -11.02 31.45
CA ALA A 515 24.46 -11.87 30.28
C ALA A 515 25.16 -13.22 30.43
N GLU A 516 26.36 -13.23 31.01
CA GLU A 516 27.11 -14.44 31.32
C GLU A 516 26.42 -15.33 32.36
N SER A 517 26.03 -14.77 33.51
CA SER A 517 25.36 -15.52 34.58
C SER A 517 24.02 -16.12 34.13
N GLU A 518 23.29 -15.39 33.30
CA GLU A 518 22.02 -15.81 32.72
C GLU A 518 22.17 -16.57 31.40
N ARG A 519 23.41 -16.67 30.89
CA ARG A 519 23.77 -17.37 29.65
C ARG A 519 23.01 -16.82 28.45
N ARG A 520 22.74 -15.52 28.40
CA ARG A 520 21.97 -14.86 27.35
C ARG A 520 22.75 -14.82 26.05
N LEU A 521 22.06 -15.02 24.92
CA LEU A 521 22.62 -14.80 23.58
C LEU A 521 22.11 -13.47 23.00
N PRO A 522 22.92 -12.80 22.15
CA PRO A 522 22.48 -11.62 21.44
C PRO A 522 21.38 -11.96 20.43
N GLU A 523 20.42 -11.05 20.24
CA GLU A 523 19.29 -11.19 19.31
C GLU A 523 19.24 -10.00 18.37
N ALA A 524 19.12 -10.21 17.05
CA ALA A 524 19.13 -9.11 16.08
C ALA A 524 20.20 -8.01 16.36
N PRO A 525 21.49 -8.35 16.54
CA PRO A 525 22.52 -7.42 17.02
C PRO A 525 23.04 -6.44 15.95
N GLN A 526 22.22 -6.12 14.95
CA GLN A 526 22.65 -5.27 13.83
C GLN A 526 23.13 -3.89 14.30
N THR A 527 22.43 -3.31 15.28
CA THR A 527 22.86 -2.05 15.89
C THR A 527 24.22 -2.21 16.55
N GLU A 528 24.38 -3.20 17.42
CA GLU A 528 25.61 -3.38 18.19
C GLU A 528 26.82 -3.62 17.29
N VAL A 529 26.68 -4.45 16.26
CA VAL A 529 27.75 -4.71 15.29
C VAL A 529 28.09 -3.48 14.47
N LEU A 530 27.11 -2.75 13.92
CA LEU A 530 27.34 -1.52 13.16
C LEU A 530 28.16 -0.50 13.97
N PHE A 531 27.87 -0.37 15.26
CA PHE A 531 28.54 0.56 16.17
C PHE A 531 29.81 -0.01 16.82
N GLY A 532 30.19 -1.25 16.54
CA GLY A 532 31.39 -1.88 17.08
C GLY A 532 31.30 -2.19 18.57
N THR A 533 30.13 -2.64 19.03
CA THR A 533 29.83 -2.95 20.43
C THR A 533 29.23 -4.35 20.58
N GLY A 534 28.97 -4.77 21.82
CA GLY A 534 28.25 -6.01 22.10
C GLY A 534 29.09 -7.29 22.07
N ALA A 535 30.42 -7.23 21.89
CA ALA A 535 31.31 -8.39 21.99
C ALA A 535 32.05 -8.45 23.35
N PHE A 536 32.45 -9.65 23.76
CA PHE A 536 33.30 -9.88 24.93
C PHE A 536 34.79 -9.71 24.57
N GLY A 537 35.39 -8.61 25.03
CA GLY A 537 36.84 -8.39 24.88
C GLY A 537 37.27 -7.82 23.53
N ALA A 538 36.32 -7.35 22.72
CA ALA A 538 36.57 -6.54 21.53
C ALA A 538 35.64 -5.33 21.52
N ALA A 539 36.21 -4.15 21.28
CA ALA A 539 35.47 -2.92 21.06
C ALA A 539 35.95 -2.27 19.77
N GLY A 540 35.01 -1.78 18.98
CA GLY A 540 35.25 -1.12 17.70
C GLY A 540 34.87 0.36 17.74
N ARG A 541 34.94 0.98 16.56
CA ARG A 541 34.32 2.27 16.28
C ARG A 541 33.17 2.07 15.30
N PRO A 542 32.21 3.00 15.24
CA PRO A 542 31.16 2.97 14.23
C PRO A 542 31.76 2.93 12.83
N TRP A 543 31.25 2.05 11.95
CA TRP A 543 31.76 1.91 10.60
C TRP A 543 30.90 2.68 9.59
N ARG A 544 31.55 3.62 8.87
CA ARG A 544 30.96 4.45 7.80
C ARG A 544 29.51 4.91 8.10
N PRO A 545 29.25 5.60 9.23
CA PRO A 545 27.90 6.06 9.52
C PRO A 545 27.47 7.07 8.46
N THR A 546 26.45 6.73 7.68
CA THR A 546 25.71 7.68 6.85
C THR A 546 24.66 8.39 7.70
N PRO A 547 24.12 9.55 7.27
CA PRO A 547 23.11 10.28 8.05
C PRO A 547 21.87 9.45 8.41
N ASP A 548 21.48 8.49 7.55
CA ASP A 548 20.28 7.67 7.73
C ASP A 548 20.56 6.16 7.83
N LEU A 549 21.83 5.78 8.04
CA LEU A 549 22.32 4.43 8.37
C LEU A 549 21.62 3.32 7.57
N CYS A 550 20.82 2.48 8.24
CA CYS A 550 20.13 1.32 7.69
C CYS A 550 19.31 1.66 6.45
N VAL A 551 18.68 2.84 6.43
CA VAL A 551 17.79 3.28 5.33
C VAL A 551 18.59 3.45 4.03
N ASP A 552 19.83 3.93 4.11
CA ASP A 552 20.67 4.23 2.95
C ASP A 552 21.16 2.98 2.21
N CYS A 553 21.07 1.80 2.83
CA CYS A 553 21.41 0.52 2.21
C CYS A 553 20.19 -0.38 1.98
N HIS A 554 19.26 -0.44 2.95
CA HIS A 554 18.14 -1.37 2.93
C HIS A 554 16.89 -0.83 2.22
N MET A 555 16.75 0.49 2.09
CA MET A 555 15.55 1.12 1.51
C MET A 555 15.84 1.90 0.22
N VAL A 556 16.99 1.65 -0.42
CA VAL A 556 17.33 2.27 -1.72
C VAL A 556 16.32 1.82 -2.77
N ARG A 557 15.66 2.77 -3.43
CA ARG A 557 14.80 2.46 -4.57
C ARG A 557 15.66 2.27 -5.80
N CYS A 558 15.85 1.02 -6.17
CA CYS A 558 16.55 0.62 -7.38
C CYS A 558 15.51 0.10 -8.38
N LEU A 559 14.79 1.02 -9.04
CA LEU A 559 13.80 0.66 -10.07
C LEU A 559 14.47 0.00 -11.29
N ASP A 560 15.73 0.37 -11.59
CA ASP A 560 16.41 -0.03 -12.83
C ASP A 560 17.66 -0.89 -12.65
N CYS A 561 18.23 -1.02 -11.44
CA CYS A 561 19.60 -1.54 -11.34
C CYS A 561 19.73 -3.07 -11.46
N HIS A 562 18.64 -3.84 -11.58
CA HIS A 562 18.68 -5.28 -11.92
C HIS A 562 17.41 -5.76 -12.66
N ALA A 563 17.18 -5.27 -13.89
CA ALA A 563 16.20 -5.85 -14.81
C ALA A 563 16.46 -7.35 -15.10
N ASP A 564 17.71 -7.81 -14.92
CA ASP A 564 18.16 -9.14 -15.33
C ASP A 564 17.70 -10.30 -14.41
N ALA A 565 16.98 -10.03 -13.31
CA ALA A 565 16.57 -11.09 -12.37
C ALA A 565 15.12 -11.02 -11.87
N GLY A 566 14.32 -10.03 -12.28
CA GLY A 566 12.90 -9.92 -11.89
C GLY A 566 12.63 -9.84 -10.38
N ARG A 567 13.63 -9.54 -9.54
CA ARG A 567 13.49 -9.44 -8.07
C ARG A 567 13.73 -8.01 -7.61
N ARG A 568 12.74 -7.40 -6.95
CA ARG A 568 12.88 -6.08 -6.30
C ARG A 568 13.89 -6.20 -5.15
N ARG A 569 14.81 -5.23 -5.06
CA ARG A 569 15.77 -5.09 -3.95
C ARG A 569 15.66 -3.68 -3.40
N GLY A 570 15.83 -3.54 -2.09
CA GLY A 570 15.63 -2.28 -1.40
C GLY A 570 14.15 -1.90 -1.25
N GLY A 571 13.84 -0.60 -1.24
CA GLY A 571 12.48 -0.12 -0.98
C GLY A 571 11.90 -0.68 0.33
N HIS A 572 10.66 -1.17 0.29
CA HIS A 572 9.99 -1.83 1.41
C HIS A 572 10.15 -3.36 1.41
N THR A 573 11.03 -3.92 0.56
CA THR A 573 11.49 -5.31 0.74
C THR A 573 12.52 -5.40 1.86
N PHE A 574 13.16 -4.27 2.18
CA PHE A 574 14.25 -4.10 3.14
C PHE A 574 15.49 -4.96 2.85
N ARG A 575 15.58 -5.53 1.65
CA ARG A 575 16.71 -6.36 1.23
C ARG A 575 17.86 -5.48 0.75
N ALA A 576 18.95 -5.45 1.51
CA ALA A 576 20.19 -4.83 1.08
C ALA A 576 20.91 -5.66 -0.01
N MET A 577 21.86 -5.02 -0.69
CA MET A 577 22.80 -5.74 -1.55
C MET A 577 23.90 -6.43 -0.71
N PRO A 578 24.34 -7.64 -1.09
CA PRO A 578 25.47 -8.27 -0.42
C PRO A 578 26.75 -7.46 -0.63
N PRO A 579 27.68 -7.46 0.36
CA PRO A 579 28.97 -6.80 0.21
C PRO A 579 29.77 -7.46 -0.93
N ARG A 580 30.45 -6.64 -1.76
CA ARG A 580 31.31 -7.11 -2.86
C ARG A 580 32.80 -6.91 -2.59
N ASP A 581 33.14 -6.19 -1.53
CA ASP A 581 34.50 -5.84 -1.19
C ASP A 581 35.28 -7.04 -0.63
N LEU A 582 36.61 -6.98 -0.75
CA LEU A 582 37.51 -7.91 -0.05
C LEU A 582 37.46 -7.69 1.46
N ALA A 583 37.75 -8.75 2.22
CA ALA A 583 37.91 -8.64 3.66
C ALA A 583 39.11 -7.72 3.99
N PRO A 584 39.05 -6.97 5.11
CA PRO A 584 40.15 -6.10 5.50
C PRO A 584 41.42 -6.86 5.92
N GLN A 585 41.29 -8.14 6.27
CA GLN A 585 42.38 -9.01 6.67
C GLN A 585 41.93 -10.48 6.61
N ASP A 586 42.91 -11.38 6.53
CA ASP A 586 42.76 -12.82 6.72
C ASP A 586 42.32 -13.11 8.18
N CYS A 587 41.14 -13.70 8.30
CA CYS A 587 40.48 -14.00 9.56
C CYS A 587 40.79 -15.40 10.04
N ASP A 588 40.73 -16.39 9.15
CA ASP A 588 40.91 -17.78 9.51
C ASP A 588 42.39 -18.19 9.56
N GLY A 589 43.31 -17.40 9.00
CA GLY A 589 44.74 -17.64 9.02
C GLY A 589 45.23 -18.64 7.98
N ASP A 590 44.47 -18.87 6.89
CA ASP A 590 44.87 -19.72 5.76
C ASP A 590 45.85 -19.04 4.79
N GLY A 591 46.17 -17.76 5.02
CA GLY A 591 47.05 -16.94 4.20
C GLY A 591 46.39 -16.29 2.98
N ARG A 592 45.06 -16.41 2.83
CA ARG A 592 44.28 -15.84 1.73
C ARG A 592 43.33 -14.77 2.28
N ILE A 593 43.11 -13.73 1.48
CA ILE A 593 42.08 -12.73 1.78
C ILE A 593 40.96 -12.93 0.76
N LEU A 594 39.81 -13.40 1.23
CA LEU A 594 38.65 -13.62 0.39
C LEU A 594 37.77 -12.36 0.28
N ARG A 595 36.67 -12.45 -0.47
CA ARG A 595 35.59 -11.47 -0.35
C ARG A 595 35.07 -11.49 1.08
N LEU A 596 34.67 -10.34 1.59
CA LEU A 596 34.29 -10.17 3.00
C LEU A 596 33.30 -11.24 3.48
N ALA A 597 32.26 -11.53 2.69
CA ALA A 597 31.26 -12.52 3.06
C ALA A 597 31.83 -13.94 3.14
N ASP A 598 32.72 -14.30 2.21
CA ASP A 598 33.37 -15.62 2.15
C ASP A 598 34.35 -15.78 3.32
N GLU A 599 35.11 -14.73 3.62
CA GLU A 599 36.05 -14.67 4.75
C GLU A 599 35.34 -14.86 6.09
N VAL A 600 34.27 -14.08 6.34
CA VAL A 600 33.48 -14.17 7.57
C VAL A 600 32.83 -15.54 7.71
N ALA A 601 32.33 -16.13 6.61
CA ALA A 601 31.75 -17.46 6.61
C ALA A 601 32.79 -18.54 6.99
N SER A 602 33.99 -18.49 6.42
CA SER A 602 35.09 -19.41 6.76
C SER A 602 35.45 -19.32 8.25
N CYS A 603 35.57 -18.09 8.74
CA CYS A 603 35.96 -17.82 10.12
C CYS A 603 34.88 -18.27 11.14
N LEU A 604 33.59 -18.05 10.83
CA LEU A 604 32.48 -18.56 11.63
C LEU A 604 32.45 -20.09 11.65
N ALA A 605 32.69 -20.75 10.52
CA ALA A 605 32.73 -22.21 10.43
C ALA A 605 33.88 -22.80 11.25
N ARG A 606 35.08 -22.19 11.16
CA ARG A 606 36.24 -22.59 11.98
C ARG A 606 35.97 -22.41 13.47
N LEU A 607 35.35 -21.29 13.87
CA LEU A 607 35.01 -21.02 15.25
C LEU A 607 33.95 -21.99 15.77
N GLU A 608 32.92 -22.31 14.97
CA GLU A 608 31.90 -23.29 15.31
C GLU A 608 32.52 -24.69 15.50
N ALA A 609 33.41 -25.11 14.60
CA ALA A 609 34.12 -26.39 14.73
C ALA A 609 34.96 -26.46 16.01
N ALA A 610 35.66 -25.38 16.35
CA ALA A 610 36.45 -25.29 17.58
C ALA A 610 35.55 -25.34 18.84
N VAL A 611 34.43 -24.62 18.86
CA VAL A 611 33.45 -24.70 19.95
C VAL A 611 32.88 -26.12 20.10
N ARG A 612 32.57 -26.79 18.99
CA ARG A 612 32.09 -28.19 19.02
C ARG A 612 33.14 -29.14 19.60
N ALA A 613 34.42 -28.93 19.30
CA ALA A 613 35.50 -29.73 19.87
C ALA A 613 35.62 -29.53 21.38
N GLU A 614 35.55 -28.28 21.85
CA GLU A 614 35.55 -27.96 23.28
C GLU A 614 34.35 -28.58 24.01
N LEU A 615 33.16 -28.50 23.42
CA LEU A 615 31.97 -29.15 23.97
C LEU A 615 32.14 -30.66 24.01
N ALA A 616 32.58 -31.30 22.92
CA ALA A 616 32.73 -32.75 22.85
C ALA A 616 33.73 -33.31 23.86
N ALA A 617 34.69 -32.50 24.34
CA ALA A 617 35.62 -32.87 25.40
C ALA A 617 34.99 -32.92 26.80
N LEU A 618 33.78 -32.37 26.98
CA LEU A 618 33.06 -32.38 28.24
C LEU A 618 32.25 -33.68 28.42
N PRO A 619 32.14 -34.21 29.65
CA PRO A 619 31.28 -35.36 29.93
C PRO A 619 29.82 -35.10 29.52
N GLY A 620 29.20 -36.07 28.86
CA GLY A 620 27.80 -35.98 28.41
C GLY A 620 27.56 -35.06 27.20
N CYS A 621 28.60 -34.44 26.63
CA CYS A 621 28.50 -33.49 25.52
C CYS A 621 28.93 -34.07 24.16
N ALA A 622 29.05 -35.39 24.03
CA ALA A 622 29.43 -36.02 22.76
C ALA A 622 28.40 -35.66 21.67
N GLY A 623 28.85 -35.02 20.59
CA GLY A 623 27.99 -34.56 19.50
C GLY A 623 27.14 -33.32 19.81
N ALA A 624 27.34 -32.69 20.97
CA ALA A 624 26.63 -31.48 21.36
C ALA A 624 27.06 -30.27 20.51
N VAL A 625 26.10 -29.38 20.25
CA VAL A 625 26.33 -28.08 19.61
C VAL A 625 25.70 -26.96 20.45
N PRO A 626 26.15 -25.70 20.29
CA PRO A 626 25.45 -24.55 20.86
C PRO A 626 24.02 -24.44 20.32
N GLY A 627 23.03 -24.52 21.21
CA GLY A 627 21.62 -24.34 20.91
C GLY A 627 20.98 -23.24 21.76
N ARG A 628 19.65 -23.18 21.81
CA ARG A 628 18.94 -22.18 22.63
C ARG A 628 17.67 -22.72 23.26
N ASP A 629 17.34 -22.18 24.42
CA ASP A 629 16.04 -22.28 25.08
C ASP A 629 15.57 -20.86 25.40
N GLY A 630 14.63 -20.34 24.60
CA GLY A 630 14.34 -18.90 24.55
C GLY A 630 15.60 -18.09 24.23
N ARG A 631 16.00 -17.21 25.16
CA ARG A 631 17.19 -16.34 25.05
C ARG A 631 18.46 -16.97 25.62
N ARG A 632 18.34 -18.15 26.26
CA ARG A 632 19.42 -18.80 27.00
C ARG A 632 20.20 -19.76 26.10
N LEU A 633 21.53 -19.71 26.18
CA LEU A 633 22.43 -20.69 25.57
C LEU A 633 22.31 -22.03 26.31
N VAL A 634 22.06 -23.09 25.55
CA VAL A 634 22.01 -24.47 26.07
C VAL A 634 22.72 -25.40 25.09
N PRO A 635 23.37 -26.48 25.54
CA PRO A 635 23.86 -27.51 24.64
C PRO A 635 22.68 -28.34 24.12
N VAL A 636 22.68 -28.60 22.81
CA VAL A 636 21.69 -29.48 22.17
C VAL A 636 22.39 -30.61 21.43
N GLY A 637 21.75 -31.78 21.41
CA GLY A 637 22.21 -32.94 20.67
C GLY A 637 21.89 -32.87 19.17
N PRO A 638 22.26 -33.91 18.40
CA PRO A 638 22.06 -33.95 16.95
C PRO A 638 20.60 -33.86 16.51
N ALA A 639 19.65 -34.26 17.37
CA ALA A 639 18.22 -34.14 17.09
C ALA A 639 17.60 -32.83 17.63
N GLY A 640 18.43 -31.92 18.18
CA GLY A 640 18.01 -30.64 18.74
C GLY A 640 17.48 -30.71 20.18
N GLU A 641 17.54 -31.87 20.81
CA GLU A 641 17.16 -32.09 22.20
C GLU A 641 18.15 -31.41 23.16
N ARG A 642 17.66 -30.86 24.27
CA ARG A 642 18.55 -30.34 25.33
C ARG A 642 19.31 -31.49 25.99
N LEU A 643 20.57 -31.22 26.36
CA LEU A 643 21.45 -32.17 27.04
C LEU A 643 21.75 -31.69 28.47
N PRO A 644 20.96 -32.07 29.49
CA PRO A 644 21.09 -31.53 30.85
C PRO A 644 22.42 -31.86 31.54
N GLU A 645 22.95 -33.07 31.30
CA GLU A 645 24.25 -33.48 31.85
C GLU A 645 25.40 -32.65 31.25
N CYS A 646 25.40 -32.52 29.92
CA CYS A 646 26.31 -31.62 29.22
C CYS A 646 26.19 -30.18 29.71
N GLU A 647 24.96 -29.72 29.93
CA GLU A 647 24.69 -28.38 30.44
C GLU A 647 25.32 -28.19 31.83
N ALA A 648 25.13 -29.12 32.76
CA ALA A 648 25.73 -29.04 34.09
C ALA A 648 27.27 -28.94 34.03
N GLU A 649 27.91 -29.68 33.11
CA GLU A 649 29.36 -29.65 32.90
C GLU A 649 29.85 -28.34 32.27
N TRP A 650 29.18 -27.87 31.21
CA TRP A 650 29.54 -26.65 30.49
C TRP A 650 29.52 -25.42 31.42
N TRP A 651 28.60 -25.38 32.38
CA TRP A 651 28.41 -24.20 33.21
C TRP A 651 29.15 -24.20 34.55
N ARG A 652 30.17 -25.05 34.71
CA ARG A 652 31.13 -24.93 35.81
C ARG A 652 31.96 -23.65 35.68
N ALA A 653 32.31 -23.02 36.80
CA ALA A 653 32.91 -21.68 36.85
C ALA A 653 34.19 -21.50 36.02
N GLU A 654 34.97 -22.56 35.79
CA GLU A 654 36.19 -22.55 34.99
C GLU A 654 35.94 -22.45 33.47
N ARG A 655 34.69 -22.61 33.02
CA ARG A 655 34.31 -22.74 31.60
C ARG A 655 33.59 -21.51 31.04
N THR A 656 33.47 -20.46 31.84
CA THR A 656 33.00 -19.14 31.45
C THR A 656 33.63 -18.57 30.15
N PRO A 657 34.95 -18.75 29.88
CA PRO A 657 35.53 -18.27 28.61
C PRO A 657 34.85 -18.87 27.36
N LEU A 658 34.41 -20.13 27.42
CA LEU A 658 33.73 -20.79 26.29
C LEU A 658 32.38 -20.12 25.98
N TYR A 659 31.65 -19.67 27.01
CA TYR A 659 30.42 -18.89 26.77
C TYR A 659 30.70 -17.59 26.02
N ARG A 660 31.72 -16.83 26.41
CA ARG A 660 32.07 -15.55 25.77
C ARG A 660 32.39 -15.75 24.29
N VAL A 661 33.11 -16.83 23.97
CA VAL A 661 33.38 -17.24 22.60
C VAL A 661 32.09 -17.54 21.82
N VAL A 662 31.17 -18.32 22.40
CA VAL A 662 29.89 -18.64 21.75
C VAL A 662 28.99 -17.41 21.62
N HIS A 663 29.01 -16.52 22.60
CA HIS A 663 28.30 -15.25 22.55
C HIS A 663 28.80 -14.40 21.38
N ASP A 664 30.10 -14.26 21.22
CA ASP A 664 30.72 -13.47 20.15
C ASP A 664 30.51 -14.10 18.76
N TRP A 665 30.57 -15.43 18.67
CA TRP A 665 30.14 -16.15 17.47
C TRP A 665 28.68 -15.83 17.13
N ALA A 666 27.77 -15.92 18.11
CA ALA A 666 26.36 -15.64 17.92
C ALA A 666 26.09 -14.18 17.56
N LEU A 667 26.85 -13.24 18.10
CA LEU A 667 26.77 -11.81 17.77
C LEU A 667 26.96 -11.61 16.26
N ILE A 668 28.03 -12.18 15.69
CA ILE A 668 28.36 -12.02 14.29
C ILE A 668 27.44 -12.87 13.39
N ALA A 669 27.16 -14.11 13.77
CA ALA A 669 26.29 -14.98 12.99
C ALA A 669 24.85 -14.43 12.88
N ARG A 670 24.33 -13.85 13.97
CA ARG A 670 22.95 -13.33 14.02
C ARG A 670 22.81 -11.90 13.52
N ASP A 671 23.90 -11.14 13.44
CA ASP A 671 23.93 -9.88 12.70
C ASP A 671 23.52 -10.10 11.24
N GLY A 672 24.01 -11.18 10.63
CA GLY A 672 23.56 -11.66 9.32
C GLY A 672 23.97 -10.79 8.15
N SER A 673 24.79 -9.76 8.35
CA SER A 673 25.29 -8.89 7.28
C SER A 673 26.49 -9.47 6.52
N ALA A 674 26.96 -10.66 6.93
CA ALA A 674 28.22 -11.25 6.46
C ALA A 674 29.42 -10.28 6.62
N GLY A 675 29.41 -9.51 7.71
CA GLY A 675 30.44 -8.53 8.04
C GLY A 675 30.22 -7.13 7.48
N ALA A 676 29.24 -6.91 6.59
CA ALA A 676 29.05 -5.62 5.91
C ALA A 676 28.76 -4.46 6.86
N HIS A 677 28.12 -4.71 8.00
CA HIS A 677 27.81 -3.65 8.96
C HIS A 677 29.07 -3.04 9.59
N ASN A 678 30.09 -3.84 9.91
CA ASN A 678 31.35 -3.33 10.45
C ASN A 678 32.50 -4.32 10.21
N PRO A 679 33.10 -4.33 9.00
CA PRO A 679 34.10 -5.32 8.63
C PRO A 679 35.30 -5.37 9.59
N PRO A 680 35.92 -4.24 10.00
CA PRO A 680 37.04 -4.27 10.93
C PRO A 680 36.66 -4.86 12.30
N PHE A 681 35.50 -4.48 12.84
CA PHE A 681 35.04 -4.98 14.13
C PHE A 681 34.73 -6.49 14.07
N VAL A 682 33.99 -6.92 13.04
CA VAL A 682 33.59 -8.32 12.85
C VAL A 682 34.82 -9.23 12.82
N ILE A 683 35.82 -8.88 12.02
CA ILE A 683 37.04 -9.71 11.94
C ILE A 683 37.82 -9.66 13.25
N ALA A 684 37.87 -8.51 13.94
CA ALA A 684 38.52 -8.41 15.24
C ALA A 684 37.88 -9.32 16.31
N VAL A 685 36.53 -9.37 16.35
CA VAL A 685 35.76 -10.24 17.25
C VAL A 685 36.05 -11.71 16.96
N LEU A 686 35.92 -12.15 15.71
CA LEU A 686 36.13 -13.55 15.33
C LEU A 686 37.56 -14.03 15.63
N ARG A 687 38.57 -13.21 15.31
CA ARG A 687 39.96 -13.53 15.64
C ARG A 687 40.22 -13.54 17.14
N ALA A 688 39.60 -12.65 17.91
CA ALA A 688 39.72 -12.65 19.37
C ALA A 688 39.12 -13.93 19.97
N ALA A 689 37.96 -14.36 19.48
CA ALA A 689 37.31 -15.60 19.89
C ALA A 689 38.16 -16.84 19.55
N LEU A 690 38.69 -16.93 18.33
CA LEU A 690 39.60 -18.03 17.93
C LEU A 690 40.86 -18.09 18.80
N ARG A 691 41.46 -16.93 19.13
CA ARG A 691 42.62 -16.85 20.05
C ARG A 691 42.31 -17.23 21.49
N GLN A 692 41.04 -17.20 21.91
CA GLN A 692 40.67 -17.66 23.25
C GLN A 692 40.59 -19.19 23.33
N LEU A 693 40.25 -19.87 22.22
CA LEU A 693 40.17 -21.33 22.16
C LEU A 693 41.53 -22.00 21.92
N ASN A 694 42.45 -21.37 21.20
CA ASN A 694 43.78 -21.94 20.90
C ASN A 694 44.81 -21.75 22.03
N ARG A 695 44.41 -21.69 23.30
CA ARG A 695 45.28 -21.40 24.44
C ARG A 695 45.78 -22.62 25.18
#